data_AF-A0A8H5U7J7-F1
#
_entry.id   AF-A0A8H5U7J7-F1
#
_cell.length_a   1.000
_cell.length_b   1.000
_cell.length_c   1.000
_cell.angle_alpha   90.00
_cell.angle_beta   90.00
_cell.angle_gamma   90.00
#
_symmetry.space_group_name_H-M   'P 1'
#
loop_
_entity.id
_entity.type
_entity.pdbx_description
1 polymer ?
#
loop_
_entity_poly.entity_id
_entity_poly.type
_entity_poly.pdbx_seq_one_letter_code
_entity_poly.pdbx_strand_id
1 'polypeptide(L)'
;MDFCYSDEIKASRYETHGLDHDIPLRMHRDSLKEIDGALRAQKDWTRYVRPVHGYKGGLANPYGFISVTIPECRPERLEIVSYANEFAFLYDDDMEMLELKIPTKDLDNFLQPFVTPALKADARSRPEKRLQTQIFSEMMDIDPQRAITTTKAWVSFVQLASQTRMTPFETLEEYIPARVIDAGELNRIWFGSLTFGMGLTIPDEEYDLCMSLARPGYAALGLTNDLYSWEKERKAAQEMGQDYVFNAIWVIMKETAIGEEEAKEVCRRVILQNIEQFCGIVAKTKNDESLSRDLRVYIEAVMWSYIGNLVWSIYCPRQSADQNLMHHEFRIILFKSDKGVSLFHMKCSAYLDDIVEMDEQFSDLHHLKTQDRKGALESNIKYPFWFGGSASALAACVTHPLDLVKVRLQTRTVTVAPSFTSAVKIIISDEGVSGLYSGLTASVVRQLTYSGIRFGIYEELKSKAGPAPSSHFLLATAWCSGFAGGIAGNFADVLNVRMQHDGSLPPHQRHNYRHVGDGILRMAREEGISAYMRGWLPNCTRAATQTAGQLASYDIIKKSILDYQKSEETPTVQATSAFLAAVIAVTVTNPLDVLKTRAMSSTSTEGTGMVATAREAIRIEGPAWIFRGWVPSFLRVGPHTMLMIFRAIGITQRRNMATQVLTKSTKAELFPNGGWDTHHHIFEPSTFSYSPTRHLTPPAATVQSFKTFRQKLGITNSVLTHGLSYGDDCTSLKTFVTQLGKSSTSGVGVIDPENTTDDEIRDMQAAGICGLRVNLYHFKAMEDVELQKKTLRAYLERVTRLSLPWSLTMTTIRTDFWDTLEPFVREEVAPTGRPLITDHFGLLKAPSMLPAQYRQDPTQQPGFAPILRLVKDGLLYVKLSAPYRVSEQSPRYSDLKFLVRALVDANPRRVIWGSDWPHTPRMKVRSHEEAMKETPFLEVDDEAWLWSLREWLSDEEWQMLMVDNPKRLFG
;
A
#
# COMPACT_ATOMS: atom_id res chain seq x y z
N MET A 1 20.85 -33.74 -14.75
CA MET A 1 21.37 -32.82 -13.72
C MET A 1 20.75 -33.16 -12.36
N ASP A 2 21.44 -32.89 -11.23
CA ASP A 2 20.84 -32.93 -9.89
C ASP A 2 20.29 -31.54 -9.53
N PHE A 3 19.05 -31.47 -9.02
CA PHE A 3 18.38 -30.20 -8.71
C PHE A 3 18.54 -29.83 -7.23
N CYS A 4 19.23 -28.73 -6.95
CA CYS A 4 19.56 -28.31 -5.58
C CYS A 4 18.89 -26.98 -5.20
N TYR A 5 18.68 -26.09 -6.16
CA TYR A 5 18.32 -24.68 -5.90
C TYR A 5 16.93 -24.28 -6.38
N SER A 6 16.26 -25.12 -7.18
CA SER A 6 14.89 -24.86 -7.65
C SER A 6 13.90 -25.98 -7.32
N ASP A 7 12.62 -25.60 -7.34
CA ASP A 7 11.46 -26.48 -7.17
C ASP A 7 10.63 -26.54 -8.45
N GLU A 8 10.01 -27.69 -8.70
CA GLU A 8 9.10 -27.87 -9.83
C GLU A 8 7.73 -27.25 -9.53
N ILE A 9 7.22 -26.46 -10.48
CA ILE A 9 5.92 -25.83 -10.37
C ILE A 9 4.86 -26.75 -10.98
N LYS A 10 3.74 -26.93 -10.28
CA LYS A 10 2.62 -27.74 -10.79
C LYS A 10 2.06 -27.13 -12.09
N ALA A 11 1.90 -27.95 -13.12
CA ALA A 11 1.33 -27.56 -14.43
C ALA A 11 -0.03 -26.86 -14.34
N SER A 12 -0.82 -27.08 -13.27
CA SER A 12 -2.09 -26.39 -13.04
C SER A 12 -1.96 -24.90 -12.65
N ARG A 13 -0.74 -24.39 -12.48
CA ARG A 13 -0.46 -23.02 -12.00
C ARG A 13 0.07 -22.07 -13.07
N TYR A 14 0.33 -22.55 -14.28
CA TYR A 14 0.85 -21.73 -15.37
C TYR A 14 0.27 -22.18 -16.72
N GLU A 15 0.15 -21.23 -17.64
CA GLU A 15 -0.26 -21.48 -19.02
C GLU A 15 0.96 -21.54 -19.93
N THR A 16 0.88 -22.37 -20.97
CA THR A 16 1.96 -22.60 -21.94
C THR A 16 1.52 -22.39 -23.38
N HIS A 17 0.22 -22.14 -23.60
CA HIS A 17 -0.43 -22.09 -24.92
C HIS A 17 -0.13 -23.33 -25.81
N GLY A 18 0.19 -24.48 -25.20
CA GLY A 18 0.54 -25.71 -25.92
C GLY A 18 1.94 -25.73 -26.54
N LEU A 19 2.83 -24.81 -26.14
CA LEU A 19 4.21 -24.71 -26.63
C LEU A 19 5.24 -25.39 -25.71
N ASP A 20 4.83 -26.04 -24.62
CA ASP A 20 5.72 -26.58 -23.59
C ASP A 20 6.39 -27.92 -23.92
N HIS A 21 5.86 -28.69 -24.87
CA HIS A 21 6.39 -30.00 -25.26
C HIS A 21 6.67 -30.94 -24.06
N ASP A 22 5.77 -30.95 -23.07
CA ASP A 22 5.87 -31.73 -21.82
C ASP A 22 7.11 -31.42 -20.94
N ILE A 23 7.76 -30.27 -21.14
CA ILE A 23 8.87 -29.82 -20.30
C ILE A 23 8.32 -29.19 -19.00
N PRO A 24 8.67 -29.68 -17.80
CA PRO A 24 8.16 -29.11 -16.56
C PRO A 24 8.80 -27.75 -16.24
N LEU A 25 8.02 -26.81 -15.70
CA LEU A 25 8.55 -25.53 -15.24
C LEU A 25 9.24 -25.69 -13.88
N ARG A 26 10.44 -25.14 -13.72
CA ARG A 26 11.12 -25.03 -12.42
C ARG A 26 11.40 -23.58 -12.08
N MET A 27 11.37 -23.27 -10.78
CA MET A 27 11.61 -21.92 -10.28
C MET A 27 12.62 -21.93 -9.13
N HIS A 28 13.59 -21.03 -9.18
CA HIS A 28 14.60 -20.85 -8.13
C HIS A 28 13.94 -20.48 -6.78
N ARG A 29 14.41 -21.08 -5.68
CA ARG A 29 13.85 -20.87 -4.32
C ARG A 29 14.02 -19.44 -3.80
N ASP A 30 15.18 -18.82 -4.08
CA ASP A 30 15.51 -17.44 -3.65
C ASP A 30 15.13 -16.37 -4.69
N SER A 31 13.86 -16.29 -5.12
CA SER A 31 13.42 -15.28 -6.11
C SER A 31 13.61 -13.82 -5.66
N LEU A 32 13.79 -13.57 -4.36
CA LEU A 32 14.08 -12.24 -3.82
C LEU A 32 15.44 -11.68 -4.29
N LYS A 33 16.46 -12.53 -4.48
CA LYS A 33 17.79 -12.09 -4.92
C LYS A 33 17.80 -11.58 -6.35
N GLU A 34 16.94 -12.14 -7.20
CA GLU A 34 16.72 -11.60 -8.54
C GLU A 34 16.16 -10.19 -8.48
N ILE A 35 15.19 -9.96 -7.58
CA ILE A 35 14.57 -8.64 -7.40
C ILE A 35 15.59 -7.61 -6.91
N ASP A 36 16.43 -7.98 -5.95
CA ASP A 36 17.50 -7.10 -5.45
C ASP A 36 18.48 -6.71 -6.57
N GLY A 37 18.93 -7.68 -7.36
CA GLY A 37 19.84 -7.45 -8.49
C GLY A 37 19.25 -6.55 -9.57
N ALA A 38 18.01 -6.81 -9.99
CA ALA A 38 17.33 -6.02 -11.01
C ALA A 38 17.04 -4.57 -10.53
N LEU A 39 16.54 -4.40 -9.31
CA LEU A 39 16.28 -3.06 -8.76
C LEU A 39 17.56 -2.25 -8.59
N ARG A 40 18.66 -2.91 -8.20
CA ARG A 40 19.99 -2.30 -8.12
C ARG A 40 20.43 -1.80 -9.50
N ALA A 41 20.25 -2.59 -10.56
CA ALA A 41 20.58 -2.18 -11.93
C ALA A 41 19.75 -0.96 -12.39
N GLN A 42 18.44 -0.94 -12.12
CA GLN A 42 17.57 0.19 -12.46
C GLN A 42 17.97 1.47 -11.71
N LYS A 43 18.39 1.35 -10.44
CA LYS A 43 18.86 2.47 -9.62
C LYS A 43 20.18 3.03 -10.13
N ASP A 44 21.13 2.17 -10.46
CA ASP A 44 22.41 2.57 -11.01
C ASP A 44 22.24 3.19 -12.41
N TRP A 45 21.37 2.64 -13.25
CA TRP A 45 21.00 3.26 -14.53
C TRP A 45 20.37 4.65 -14.34
N THR A 46 19.44 4.79 -13.39
CA THR A 46 18.81 6.09 -13.01
C THR A 46 19.84 7.12 -12.58
N ARG A 47 20.87 6.67 -11.84
CA ARG A 47 21.90 7.53 -11.27
C ARG A 47 22.93 7.99 -12.29
N TYR A 48 23.33 7.10 -13.20
CA TYR A 48 24.48 7.35 -14.07
C TYR A 48 24.11 7.62 -15.53
N VAL A 49 23.03 7.02 -16.05
CA VAL A 49 22.63 7.12 -17.46
C VAL A 49 21.45 8.07 -17.62
N ARG A 50 20.24 7.68 -17.20
CA ARG A 50 19.01 8.47 -17.30
C ARG A 50 17.95 8.00 -16.30
N PRO A 51 17.05 8.87 -15.81
CA PRO A 51 16.02 8.46 -14.87
C PRO A 51 15.09 7.39 -15.42
N VAL A 52 14.87 6.32 -14.66
CA VAL A 52 13.96 5.24 -15.00
C VAL A 52 12.96 5.05 -13.85
N HIS A 53 11.66 5.03 -14.16
CA HIS A 53 10.59 4.95 -13.16
C HIS A 53 9.62 3.82 -13.48
N GLY A 54 9.55 2.81 -12.61
CA GLY A 54 8.62 1.69 -12.76
C GLY A 54 8.89 0.82 -14.00
N TYR A 55 10.18 0.60 -14.31
CA TYR A 55 10.59 -0.18 -15.47
C TYR A 55 10.22 -1.65 -15.33
N LYS A 56 9.61 -2.17 -16.40
CA LYS A 56 9.10 -3.53 -16.51
C LYS A 56 10.06 -4.35 -17.38
N GLY A 57 11.26 -4.60 -16.83
CA GLY A 57 12.32 -5.40 -17.45
C GLY A 57 12.09 -6.89 -17.23
N GLY A 58 13.03 -7.57 -16.58
CA GLY A 58 12.96 -9.00 -16.26
C GLY A 58 12.03 -9.37 -15.10
N LEU A 59 11.61 -8.39 -14.30
CA LEU A 59 10.77 -8.64 -13.12
C LEU A 59 9.30 -8.84 -13.49
N ALA A 60 8.75 -10.01 -13.16
CA ALA A 60 7.33 -10.32 -13.24
C ALA A 60 6.88 -11.14 -12.00
N ASN A 61 5.59 -11.04 -11.65
CA ASN A 61 4.98 -11.77 -10.53
C ASN A 61 3.87 -12.67 -11.11
N PRO A 62 3.88 -13.99 -10.86
CA PRO A 62 4.75 -14.72 -9.91
C PRO A 62 6.12 -15.18 -10.46
N TYR A 63 6.37 -15.05 -11.76
CA TYR A 63 7.53 -15.66 -12.42
C TYR A 63 8.60 -14.63 -12.82
N GLY A 64 9.67 -14.46 -12.03
CA GLY A 64 10.83 -13.63 -12.40
C GLY A 64 11.68 -14.29 -13.48
N PHE A 65 12.18 -13.51 -14.45
CA PHE A 65 12.88 -14.03 -15.63
C PHE A 65 14.02 -14.99 -15.29
N ILE A 66 15.01 -14.55 -14.51
CA ILE A 66 16.18 -15.37 -14.16
C ILE A 66 15.78 -16.53 -13.26
N SER A 67 14.82 -16.34 -12.35
CA SER A 67 14.33 -17.39 -11.45
C SER A 67 13.72 -18.57 -12.20
N VAL A 68 13.10 -18.35 -13.36
CA VAL A 68 12.49 -19.43 -14.16
C VAL A 68 13.34 -19.89 -15.35
N THR A 69 14.22 -19.04 -15.87
CA THR A 69 15.07 -19.37 -17.04
C THR A 69 16.43 -19.95 -16.66
N ILE A 70 16.97 -19.63 -15.47
CA ILE A 70 18.17 -20.24 -14.88
C ILE A 70 17.82 -20.75 -13.48
N PRO A 71 16.93 -21.75 -13.37
CA PRO A 71 16.37 -22.15 -12.09
C PRO A 71 17.42 -22.80 -11.15
N GLU A 72 18.50 -23.36 -11.70
CA GLU A 72 19.65 -23.90 -10.94
C GLU A 72 20.85 -22.94 -10.90
N CYS A 73 20.62 -21.63 -11.00
CA CYS A 73 21.65 -20.62 -10.73
C CYS A 73 22.18 -20.78 -9.30
N ARG A 74 23.50 -20.61 -9.10
CA ARG A 74 24.05 -20.67 -7.74
C ARG A 74 23.55 -19.46 -6.92
N PRO A 75 23.05 -19.65 -5.68
CA PRO A 75 22.43 -18.57 -4.91
C PRO A 75 23.32 -17.34 -4.66
N GLU A 76 24.65 -17.49 -4.67
CA GLU A 76 25.62 -16.40 -4.53
C GLU A 76 25.90 -15.64 -5.85
N ARG A 77 25.50 -16.19 -7.00
CA ARG A 77 25.66 -15.58 -8.33
C ARG A 77 24.37 -14.98 -8.86
N LEU A 78 23.23 -15.35 -8.28
CA LEU A 78 21.90 -14.94 -8.74
C LEU A 78 21.72 -13.42 -8.80
N GLU A 79 22.15 -12.68 -7.78
CA GLU A 79 22.01 -11.20 -7.75
C GLU A 79 22.77 -10.52 -8.91
N ILE A 80 24.03 -10.87 -9.14
CA ILE A 80 24.86 -10.25 -10.19
C ILE A 80 24.42 -10.68 -11.60
N VAL A 81 23.93 -11.91 -11.76
CA VAL A 81 23.33 -12.39 -13.03
C VAL A 81 22.04 -11.64 -13.33
N SER A 82 21.19 -11.42 -12.32
CA SER A 82 19.97 -10.61 -12.46
C SER A 82 20.26 -9.14 -12.73
N TYR A 83 21.28 -8.57 -12.08
CA TYR A 83 21.76 -7.21 -12.37
C TYR A 83 22.22 -7.08 -13.82
N ALA A 84 23.03 -8.03 -14.30
CA ALA A 84 23.54 -8.05 -15.66
C ALA A 84 22.42 -8.19 -16.71
N ASN A 85 21.42 -9.03 -16.41
CA ASN A 85 20.26 -9.22 -17.27
C ASN A 85 19.37 -7.97 -17.35
N GLU A 86 19.10 -7.33 -16.22
CA GLU A 86 18.30 -6.10 -16.20
C GLU A 86 19.03 -4.95 -16.91
N PHE A 87 20.35 -4.87 -16.77
CA PHE A 87 21.18 -3.96 -17.57
C PHE A 87 21.05 -4.23 -19.08
N ALA A 88 21.04 -5.50 -19.49
CA ALA A 88 20.88 -5.87 -20.90
C ALA A 88 19.52 -5.43 -21.46
N PHE A 89 18.43 -5.61 -20.69
CA PHE A 89 17.11 -5.10 -21.09
C PHE A 89 17.06 -3.57 -21.20
N LEU A 90 17.66 -2.86 -20.24
CA LEU A 90 17.72 -1.39 -20.26
C LEU A 90 18.54 -0.86 -21.43
N TYR A 91 19.62 -1.57 -21.78
CA TYR A 91 20.49 -1.24 -22.90
C TYR A 91 19.80 -1.48 -24.25
N ASP A 92 19.09 -2.60 -24.41
CA ASP A 92 18.34 -2.94 -25.62
C ASP A 92 17.21 -1.93 -25.90
N ASP A 93 16.44 -1.53 -24.87
CA ASP A 93 15.36 -0.52 -25.01
C ASP A 93 15.87 0.91 -25.29
N ASP A 94 17.15 1.23 -25.03
CA ASP A 94 17.73 2.57 -25.26
C ASP A 94 18.55 2.66 -26.57
N MET A 95 19.09 1.54 -27.05
CA MET A 95 19.84 1.50 -28.31
C MET A 95 18.97 1.72 -29.55
N GLU A 96 17.65 1.57 -29.45
CA GLU A 96 16.68 1.96 -30.49
C GLU A 96 16.78 3.46 -30.90
N MET A 97 17.44 4.33 -30.11
CA MET A 97 17.56 5.77 -30.39
C MET A 97 18.98 6.28 -30.74
N LEU A 98 20.04 5.46 -30.68
CA LEU A 98 21.42 5.98 -30.55
C LEU A 98 22.43 5.52 -31.61
N GLU A 99 22.06 4.61 -32.52
CA GLU A 99 22.95 4.07 -33.56
C GLU A 99 23.11 4.97 -34.80
N LEU A 100 23.60 6.20 -34.61
CA LEU A 100 24.06 7.04 -35.74
C LEU A 100 25.55 7.41 -35.72
N LYS A 101 26.36 7.02 -34.71
CA LYS A 101 27.71 7.61 -34.56
C LYS A 101 28.78 6.75 -33.84
N ILE A 102 29.18 5.57 -34.34
CA ILE A 102 30.47 4.98 -33.95
C ILE A 102 31.22 4.41 -35.17
N PRO A 103 32.40 4.95 -35.56
CA PRO A 103 33.24 4.38 -36.61
C PRO A 103 34.08 3.20 -36.11
N THR A 104 34.25 2.19 -36.97
CA THR A 104 34.95 0.91 -36.73
C THR A 104 36.41 0.99 -36.25
N LYS A 105 37.09 2.14 -36.40
CA LYS A 105 38.52 2.30 -36.03
C LYS A 105 38.81 2.48 -34.53
N ASP A 106 37.83 2.89 -33.73
CA ASP A 106 38.01 3.05 -32.27
C ASP A 106 37.84 1.72 -31.49
N LEU A 107 37.50 0.64 -32.20
CA LEU A 107 37.12 -0.64 -31.62
C LEU A 107 38.32 -1.51 -31.22
N ASP A 108 39.45 -1.46 -31.94
CA ASP A 108 40.66 -2.21 -31.56
C ASP A 108 41.31 -1.65 -30.27
N ASN A 109 41.26 -0.33 -30.09
CA ASN A 109 41.66 0.32 -28.84
C ASN A 109 40.70 0.02 -27.67
N PHE A 110 39.46 -0.37 -27.97
CA PHE A 110 38.46 -0.74 -26.97
C PHE A 110 38.74 -2.11 -26.35
N LEU A 111 39.45 -3.00 -27.05
CA LEU A 111 39.65 -4.40 -26.66
C LEU A 111 40.87 -4.64 -25.75
N GLN A 112 41.93 -3.82 -25.86
CA GLN A 112 43.17 -4.00 -25.07
C GLN A 112 42.98 -4.00 -23.53
N PRO A 113 42.11 -3.16 -22.93
CA PRO A 113 41.93 -3.13 -21.47
C PRO A 113 41.28 -4.38 -20.88
N PHE A 114 40.60 -5.20 -21.69
CA PHE A 114 39.88 -6.40 -21.22
C PHE A 114 40.75 -7.67 -21.16
N VAL A 115 41.95 -7.63 -21.77
CA VAL A 115 42.91 -8.74 -21.78
C VAL A 115 44.02 -8.53 -20.74
N THR A 116 44.23 -7.29 -20.28
CA THR A 116 45.26 -6.92 -19.30
C THR A 116 44.58 -6.50 -17.99
N PRO A 117 45.05 -6.93 -16.79
CA PRO A 117 44.33 -6.76 -15.52
C PRO A 117 44.21 -5.32 -14.99
N ALA A 118 44.38 -4.31 -15.84
CA ALA A 118 44.24 -2.90 -15.50
C ALA A 118 42.88 -2.35 -15.96
N LEU A 119 41.80 -2.77 -15.27
CA LEU A 119 40.49 -2.10 -15.36
C LEU A 119 40.58 -0.72 -14.69
N LYS A 120 40.99 0.31 -15.43
CA LYS A 120 40.77 1.72 -15.05
C LYS A 120 39.90 2.38 -16.10
N ALA A 121 38.63 2.58 -15.76
CA ALA A 121 37.72 3.39 -16.54
C ALA A 121 38.27 4.84 -16.63
N ASP A 122 38.53 5.32 -17.84
CA ASP A 122 38.91 6.71 -18.08
C ASP A 122 37.71 7.63 -17.77
N ALA A 123 37.95 8.77 -17.12
CA ALA A 123 36.90 9.68 -16.63
C ALA A 123 36.05 10.31 -17.76
N ARG A 124 36.40 10.05 -19.02
CA ARG A 124 35.71 10.50 -20.24
C ARG A 124 34.82 9.42 -20.90
N SER A 125 34.77 8.18 -20.40
CA SER A 125 33.93 7.13 -20.98
C SER A 125 32.44 7.39 -20.75
N ARG A 126 31.58 7.01 -21.70
CA ARG A 126 30.12 7.14 -21.55
C ARG A 126 29.61 6.40 -20.29
N PRO A 127 28.55 6.87 -19.61
CA PRO A 127 28.12 6.32 -18.32
C PRO A 127 27.71 4.84 -18.37
N GLU A 128 27.19 4.36 -19.49
CA GLU A 128 26.80 2.96 -19.71
C GLU A 128 28.03 2.04 -19.66
N LYS A 129 29.16 2.48 -20.25
CA LYS A 129 30.43 1.74 -20.22
C LYS A 129 30.98 1.57 -18.82
N ARG A 130 30.72 2.53 -17.93
CA ARG A 130 31.13 2.48 -16.53
C ARG A 130 30.37 1.39 -15.78
N LEU A 131 29.06 1.26 -16.02
CA LEU A 131 28.24 0.20 -15.43
C LEU A 131 28.64 -1.18 -15.95
N GLN A 132 28.92 -1.32 -17.26
CA GLN A 132 29.43 -2.57 -17.83
C GLN A 132 30.76 -3.00 -17.18
N THR A 133 31.68 -2.05 -17.01
CA THR A 133 32.97 -2.29 -16.35
C THR A 133 32.79 -2.77 -14.91
N GLN A 134 31.80 -2.22 -14.20
CA GLN A 134 31.48 -2.62 -12.84
C GLN A 134 30.92 -4.05 -12.78
N ILE A 135 30.00 -4.42 -13.69
CA ILE A 135 29.47 -5.79 -13.79
C ILE A 135 30.60 -6.79 -13.93
N PHE A 136 31.51 -6.55 -14.89
CA PHE A 136 32.63 -7.45 -15.12
C PHE A 136 33.60 -7.50 -13.94
N SER A 137 33.85 -6.37 -13.26
CA SER A 137 34.67 -6.37 -12.05
C SER A 137 34.07 -7.25 -10.95
N GLU A 138 32.77 -7.14 -10.69
CA GLU A 138 32.09 -7.95 -9.67
C GLU A 138 32.04 -9.43 -10.06
N MET A 139 31.83 -9.75 -11.35
CA MET A 139 31.92 -11.13 -11.83
C MET A 139 33.35 -11.71 -11.69
N MET A 140 34.38 -10.91 -11.97
CA MET A 140 35.78 -11.28 -11.82
C MET A 140 36.16 -11.54 -10.36
N ASP A 141 35.61 -10.79 -9.41
CA ASP A 141 35.82 -11.01 -7.98
C ASP A 141 35.22 -12.33 -7.49
N ILE A 142 34.16 -12.82 -8.13
CA ILE A 142 33.48 -14.08 -7.79
C ILE A 142 34.16 -15.28 -8.46
N ASP A 143 34.36 -15.23 -9.77
CA ASP A 143 34.90 -16.33 -10.57
C ASP A 143 35.67 -15.79 -11.79
N PRO A 144 36.99 -15.54 -11.67
CA PRO A 144 37.79 -14.94 -12.73
C PRO A 144 37.76 -15.74 -14.05
N GLN A 145 37.80 -17.08 -13.98
CA GLN A 145 37.90 -17.92 -15.16
C GLN A 145 36.62 -17.86 -16.01
N ARG A 146 35.46 -17.95 -15.35
CA ARG A 146 34.16 -17.90 -16.04
C ARG A 146 33.78 -16.48 -16.41
N ALA A 147 34.10 -15.48 -15.57
CA ALA A 147 33.89 -14.07 -15.88
C ALA A 147 34.62 -13.64 -17.15
N ILE A 148 35.87 -14.06 -17.37
CA ILE A 148 36.60 -13.79 -18.63
C ILE A 148 35.85 -14.36 -19.83
N THR A 149 35.30 -15.57 -19.70
CA THR A 149 34.53 -16.23 -20.77
C THR A 149 33.25 -15.45 -21.07
N THR A 150 32.52 -15.03 -20.03
CA THR A 150 31.32 -14.18 -20.13
C THR A 150 31.63 -12.82 -20.74
N THR A 151 32.73 -12.16 -20.34
CA THR A 151 33.13 -10.86 -20.90
C THR A 151 33.50 -10.97 -22.39
N LYS A 152 34.26 -12.00 -22.79
CA LYS A 152 34.56 -12.24 -24.20
C LYS A 152 33.28 -12.44 -25.02
N ALA A 153 32.34 -13.20 -24.48
CA ALA A 153 31.06 -13.47 -25.11
C ALA A 153 30.22 -12.17 -25.28
N TRP A 154 30.20 -11.31 -24.26
CA TRP A 154 29.50 -10.02 -24.28
C TRP A 154 30.15 -8.98 -25.20
N VAL A 155 31.47 -8.94 -25.30
CA VAL A 155 32.16 -8.00 -26.20
C VAL A 155 31.87 -8.32 -27.66
N SER A 156 31.89 -9.60 -28.05
CA SER A 156 31.50 -10.01 -29.40
C SER A 156 30.03 -9.68 -29.70
N PHE A 157 29.15 -9.71 -28.71
CA PHE A 157 27.75 -9.29 -28.85
C PHE A 157 27.66 -7.83 -29.32
N VAL A 158 28.20 -6.87 -28.56
CA VAL A 158 28.07 -5.45 -28.91
C VAL A 158 28.58 -5.12 -30.33
N GLN A 159 29.52 -5.91 -30.85
CA GLN A 159 30.07 -5.75 -32.19
C GLN A 159 29.13 -6.20 -33.31
N LEU A 160 28.47 -7.36 -33.16
CA LEU A 160 27.66 -7.93 -34.24
C LEU A 160 26.23 -7.33 -34.27
N ALA A 161 25.60 -6.99 -33.14
CA ALA A 161 24.24 -6.42 -33.08
C ALA A 161 24.10 -5.16 -33.93
N SER A 162 25.15 -4.33 -33.96
CA SER A 162 25.22 -3.10 -34.75
C SER A 162 25.22 -3.31 -36.27
N GLN A 163 25.49 -4.54 -36.75
CA GLN A 163 25.59 -4.87 -38.18
C GLN A 163 24.31 -5.54 -38.71
N THR A 164 23.65 -6.36 -37.91
CA THR A 164 22.56 -7.26 -38.35
C THR A 164 21.19 -6.58 -38.42
N ARG A 165 20.96 -5.52 -37.62
CA ARG A 165 19.66 -4.83 -37.54
C ARG A 165 19.38 -3.82 -38.67
N MET A 166 20.29 -3.68 -39.64
CA MET A 166 20.19 -2.67 -40.71
C MET A 166 19.61 -3.17 -42.04
N THR A 167 19.35 -4.48 -42.18
CA THR A 167 18.91 -5.09 -43.45
C THR A 167 17.63 -5.91 -43.28
N PRO A 168 16.61 -5.73 -44.15
CA PRO A 168 15.39 -6.54 -44.11
C PRO A 168 15.64 -7.97 -44.64
N PHE A 169 14.91 -8.95 -44.11
CA PHE A 169 14.96 -10.35 -44.55
C PHE A 169 13.72 -10.71 -45.39
N GLU A 170 13.92 -11.53 -46.42
CA GLU A 170 12.83 -11.94 -47.33
C GLU A 170 12.23 -13.31 -46.98
N THR A 171 13.00 -14.20 -46.34
CA THR A 171 12.56 -15.56 -46.00
C THR A 171 12.87 -15.94 -44.55
N LEU A 172 12.04 -16.82 -43.98
CA LEU A 172 12.23 -17.34 -42.62
C LEU A 172 13.50 -18.19 -42.50
N GLU A 173 13.92 -18.87 -43.57
CA GLU A 173 15.14 -19.68 -43.61
C GLU A 173 16.42 -18.84 -43.51
N GLU A 174 16.41 -17.61 -44.05
CA GLU A 174 17.48 -16.63 -43.86
C GLU A 174 17.37 -15.92 -42.50
N TYR A 175 16.14 -15.68 -42.04
CA TYR A 175 15.87 -15.02 -40.77
C TYR A 175 16.25 -15.88 -39.57
N ILE A 176 15.95 -17.18 -39.52
CA ILE A 176 16.22 -18.00 -38.33
C ILE A 176 17.71 -18.05 -37.98
N PRO A 177 18.66 -18.29 -38.90
CA PRO A 177 20.09 -18.20 -38.60
C PRO A 177 20.48 -16.80 -38.15
N ALA A 178 19.96 -15.74 -38.78
CA ALA A 178 20.23 -14.36 -38.39
C ALA A 178 19.62 -14.01 -37.04
N ARG A 179 18.45 -14.54 -36.67
CA ARG A 179 17.78 -14.39 -35.38
C ARG A 179 18.42 -15.27 -34.32
N VAL A 180 18.90 -16.46 -34.64
CA VAL A 180 19.79 -17.25 -33.79
C VAL A 180 21.19 -16.63 -33.72
N ILE A 181 21.46 -15.57 -34.49
CA ILE A 181 22.64 -14.71 -34.35
C ILE A 181 22.27 -13.36 -33.71
N ASP A 182 21.01 -12.89 -33.76
CA ASP A 182 20.52 -11.60 -33.24
C ASP A 182 19.74 -11.76 -31.91
N ALA A 183 18.68 -12.59 -31.86
CA ALA A 183 18.26 -13.25 -30.61
C ALA A 183 19.29 -14.26 -30.10
N GLY A 184 20.29 -14.59 -30.92
CA GLY A 184 21.43 -15.40 -30.53
C GLY A 184 22.77 -14.67 -30.67
N GLU A 185 22.71 -13.40 -30.32
CA GLU A 185 23.81 -12.65 -29.74
C GLU A 185 23.61 -12.57 -28.21
N LEU A 186 22.35 -12.66 -27.80
CA LEU A 186 21.91 -13.33 -26.59
C LEU A 186 22.45 -14.77 -26.46
N ASN A 187 22.84 -15.51 -27.51
CA ASN A 187 23.45 -16.84 -27.31
C ASN A 187 24.76 -16.73 -26.55
N ARG A 188 25.56 -15.67 -26.79
CA ARG A 188 26.85 -15.47 -26.14
C ARG A 188 26.68 -14.84 -24.76
N ILE A 189 25.76 -13.88 -24.60
CA ILE A 189 25.41 -13.34 -23.28
C ILE A 189 24.75 -14.42 -22.42
N TRP A 190 23.79 -15.17 -22.96
CA TRP A 190 23.10 -16.26 -22.29
C TRP A 190 24.00 -17.46 -22.05
N PHE A 191 24.89 -17.81 -22.99
CA PHE A 191 25.99 -18.75 -22.74
C PHE A 191 26.83 -18.28 -21.57
N GLY A 192 27.23 -17.00 -21.56
CA GLY A 192 27.97 -16.39 -20.46
C GLY A 192 27.21 -16.38 -19.14
N SER A 193 25.90 -16.14 -19.16
CA SER A 193 25.02 -16.11 -17.98
C SER A 193 24.74 -17.51 -17.42
N LEU A 194 24.53 -18.50 -18.29
CA LEU A 194 24.35 -19.90 -17.90
C LEU A 194 25.65 -20.49 -17.36
N THR A 195 26.77 -20.30 -18.08
CA THR A 195 28.08 -20.82 -17.65
C THR A 195 28.56 -20.13 -16.37
N PHE A 196 28.40 -18.81 -16.24
CA PHE A 196 28.71 -18.11 -15.00
C PHE A 196 27.73 -18.46 -13.88
N GLY A 197 26.42 -18.38 -14.12
CA GLY A 197 25.38 -18.60 -13.11
C GLY A 197 25.38 -20.00 -12.52
N MET A 198 25.56 -21.03 -13.35
CA MET A 198 25.59 -22.43 -12.93
C MET A 198 27.00 -22.93 -12.62
N GLY A 199 28.04 -22.15 -12.94
CA GLY A 199 29.43 -22.51 -12.72
C GLY A 199 29.90 -23.65 -13.65
N LEU A 200 29.60 -23.54 -14.94
CA LEU A 200 29.98 -24.50 -15.98
C LEU A 200 31.25 -24.04 -16.71
N THR A 201 32.09 -24.98 -17.10
CA THR A 201 33.30 -24.73 -17.90
C THR A 201 33.33 -25.68 -19.08
N ILE A 202 32.98 -25.16 -20.25
CA ILE A 202 32.99 -25.92 -21.51
C ILE A 202 34.39 -25.81 -22.12
N PRO A 203 35.05 -26.93 -22.45
CA PRO A 203 36.34 -26.91 -23.14
C PRO A 203 36.25 -26.20 -24.49
N ASP A 204 37.29 -25.46 -24.87
CA ASP A 204 37.34 -24.73 -26.15
C ASP A 204 37.14 -25.66 -27.37
N GLU A 205 37.61 -26.91 -27.27
CA GLU A 205 37.47 -27.96 -28.31
C GLU A 205 36.01 -28.40 -28.50
N GLU A 206 35.18 -28.29 -27.45
CA GLU A 206 33.76 -28.66 -27.47
C GLU A 206 32.84 -27.46 -27.73
N TYR A 207 33.37 -26.24 -27.80
CA TYR A 207 32.56 -25.02 -27.92
C TYR A 207 31.72 -24.98 -29.21
N ASP A 208 32.33 -25.27 -30.36
CA ASP A 208 31.63 -25.26 -31.65
C ASP A 208 30.56 -26.35 -31.71
N LEU A 209 30.87 -27.52 -31.14
CA LEU A 209 29.92 -28.62 -31.00
C LEU A 209 28.76 -28.21 -30.09
N CYS A 210 29.03 -27.60 -28.94
CA CYS A 210 28.03 -27.07 -28.02
C CYS A 210 27.05 -26.13 -28.71
N MET A 211 27.57 -25.14 -29.44
CA MET A 211 26.74 -24.17 -30.16
C MET A 211 25.91 -24.83 -31.26
N SER A 212 26.46 -25.84 -31.95
CA SER A 212 25.70 -26.59 -32.96
C SER A 212 24.54 -27.39 -32.35
N LEU A 213 24.74 -27.98 -31.17
CA LEU A 213 23.74 -28.77 -30.46
C LEU A 213 22.65 -27.89 -29.82
N ALA A 214 23.02 -26.72 -29.31
CA ALA A 214 22.10 -25.77 -28.69
C ALA A 214 21.27 -24.96 -29.70
N ARG A 215 21.66 -24.95 -30.98
CA ARG A 215 21.06 -24.11 -32.04
C ARG A 215 19.52 -24.22 -32.13
N PRO A 216 18.89 -25.41 -32.11
CA PRO A 216 17.43 -25.51 -32.19
C PRO A 216 16.73 -24.97 -30.93
N GLY A 217 17.33 -25.14 -29.74
CA GLY A 217 16.81 -24.58 -28.49
C GLY A 217 16.85 -23.05 -28.50
N TYR A 218 17.92 -22.47 -29.03
CA TYR A 218 18.05 -21.03 -29.21
C TYR A 218 17.09 -20.45 -30.28
N ALA A 219 16.85 -21.19 -31.35
CA ALA A 219 15.82 -20.83 -32.34
C ALA A 219 14.43 -20.78 -31.69
N ALA A 220 14.08 -21.79 -30.88
CA ALA A 220 12.80 -21.82 -30.17
C ALA A 220 12.67 -20.65 -29.17
N LEU A 221 13.74 -20.31 -28.44
CA LEU A 221 13.80 -19.15 -27.54
C LEU A 221 13.55 -17.83 -28.28
N GLY A 222 14.28 -17.58 -29.37
CA GLY A 222 14.16 -16.36 -30.16
C GLY A 222 12.79 -16.19 -30.80
N LEU A 223 12.26 -17.25 -31.42
CA LEU A 223 10.93 -17.23 -32.04
C LEU A 223 9.80 -17.08 -31.01
N THR A 224 9.98 -17.63 -29.80
CA THR A 224 9.03 -17.41 -28.70
C THR A 224 9.04 -15.95 -28.28
N ASN A 225 10.21 -15.32 -28.20
CA ASN A 225 10.28 -13.88 -27.93
C ASN A 225 9.55 -13.08 -29.02
N ASP A 226 9.80 -13.36 -30.30
CA ASP A 226 9.15 -12.69 -31.44
C ASP A 226 7.63 -12.78 -31.39
N LEU A 227 7.09 -13.96 -31.04
CA LEU A 227 5.67 -14.21 -30.96
C LEU A 227 4.97 -13.31 -29.92
N TYR A 228 5.57 -13.17 -28.74
CA TYR A 228 4.99 -12.39 -27.63
C TYR A 228 5.44 -10.92 -27.62
N SER A 229 6.54 -10.55 -28.28
CA SER A 229 7.02 -9.16 -28.40
C SER A 229 6.43 -8.41 -29.61
N TRP A 230 5.81 -9.12 -30.55
CA TRP A 230 5.32 -8.60 -31.83
C TRP A 230 4.53 -7.28 -31.70
N GLU A 231 3.59 -7.19 -30.77
CA GLU A 231 2.75 -5.98 -30.63
C GLU A 231 3.57 -4.75 -30.21
N LYS A 232 4.54 -4.94 -29.31
CA LYS A 232 5.46 -3.89 -28.85
C LYS A 232 6.34 -3.43 -30.00
N GLU A 233 7.00 -4.37 -30.68
CA GLU A 233 7.96 -4.08 -31.74
C GLU A 233 7.30 -3.46 -32.98
N ARG A 234 6.11 -3.94 -33.35
CA ARG A 234 5.31 -3.33 -34.42
C ARG A 234 4.97 -1.88 -34.11
N LYS A 235 4.57 -1.59 -32.86
CA LYS A 235 4.22 -0.23 -32.44
C LYS A 235 5.45 0.69 -32.44
N ALA A 236 6.59 0.20 -31.94
CA ALA A 236 7.86 0.94 -31.98
C ALA A 236 8.29 1.25 -33.42
N ALA A 237 8.23 0.27 -34.33
CA ALA A 237 8.54 0.47 -35.74
C ALA A 237 7.61 1.49 -36.42
N GLN A 238 6.30 1.48 -36.08
CA GLN A 238 5.34 2.49 -36.55
C GLN A 238 5.65 3.89 -36.02
N GLU A 239 6.03 4.02 -34.75
CA GLU A 239 6.39 5.30 -34.13
C GLU A 239 7.70 5.88 -34.72
N MET A 240 8.63 5.00 -35.12
CA MET A 240 9.88 5.37 -35.79
C MET A 240 9.75 5.59 -37.30
N GLY A 241 8.60 5.26 -37.90
CA GLY A 241 8.36 5.35 -39.33
C GLY A 241 9.21 4.38 -40.15
N GLN A 242 9.54 3.20 -39.61
CA GLN A 242 10.27 2.15 -40.32
C GLN A 242 9.33 1.34 -41.22
N ASP A 243 9.80 1.01 -42.43
CA ASP A 243 9.04 0.23 -43.42
C ASP A 243 9.07 -1.30 -43.18
N TYR A 244 9.87 -1.76 -42.21
CA TYR A 244 9.99 -3.16 -41.82
C TYR A 244 10.07 -3.31 -40.30
N VAL A 245 9.74 -4.51 -39.80
CA VAL A 245 9.85 -4.87 -38.37
C VAL A 245 10.80 -6.06 -38.27
N PHE A 246 11.83 -5.95 -37.43
CA PHE A 246 12.75 -7.05 -37.17
C PHE A 246 12.08 -8.10 -36.27
N ASN A 247 11.23 -8.96 -36.85
CA ASN A 247 10.46 -9.96 -36.13
C ASN A 247 10.03 -11.10 -37.08
N ALA A 248 10.05 -12.36 -36.63
CA ALA A 248 9.62 -13.51 -37.44
C ALA A 248 8.22 -13.36 -38.04
N ILE A 249 7.28 -12.75 -37.31
CA ILE A 249 5.90 -12.58 -37.78
C ILE A 249 5.86 -11.72 -39.04
N TRP A 250 6.64 -10.63 -39.10
CA TRP A 250 6.71 -9.77 -40.29
C TRP A 250 7.32 -10.51 -41.48
N VAL A 251 8.39 -11.28 -41.26
CA VAL A 251 9.04 -12.07 -42.31
C VAL A 251 8.10 -13.12 -42.87
N ILE A 252 7.38 -13.85 -42.01
CA ILE A 252 6.39 -14.85 -42.43
C ILE A 252 5.27 -14.20 -43.24
N MET A 253 4.75 -13.05 -42.80
CA MET A 253 3.74 -12.29 -43.54
C MET A 253 4.24 -11.86 -44.93
N LYS A 254 5.52 -11.50 -45.05
CA LYS A 254 6.15 -11.12 -46.32
C LYS A 254 6.38 -12.30 -47.25
N GLU A 255 6.95 -13.38 -46.73
CA GLU A 255 7.31 -14.58 -47.50
C GLU A 255 6.07 -15.30 -48.04
N THR A 256 5.03 -15.43 -47.22
CA THR A 256 3.85 -16.25 -47.53
C THR A 256 2.60 -15.46 -47.90
N ALA A 257 2.64 -14.12 -47.79
CA ALA A 257 1.53 -13.22 -48.08
C ALA A 257 0.23 -13.52 -47.30
N ILE A 258 0.36 -14.03 -46.06
CA ILE A 258 -0.76 -14.38 -45.18
C ILE A 258 -1.07 -13.28 -44.14
N GLY A 259 -2.24 -13.40 -43.50
CA GLY A 259 -2.64 -12.49 -42.42
C GLY A 259 -1.82 -12.67 -41.14
N GLU A 260 -1.86 -11.67 -40.24
CA GLU A 260 -1.09 -11.66 -38.99
C GLU A 260 -1.36 -12.88 -38.08
N GLU A 261 -2.63 -13.25 -37.90
CA GLU A 261 -3.00 -14.38 -37.03
C GLU A 261 -2.55 -15.72 -37.61
N GLU A 262 -2.58 -15.86 -38.94
CA GLU A 262 -2.07 -17.04 -39.63
C GLU A 262 -0.54 -17.10 -39.55
N ALA A 263 0.16 -15.96 -39.62
CA ALA A 263 1.60 -15.87 -39.42
C ALA A 263 2.03 -16.23 -38.00
N LYS A 264 1.27 -15.82 -36.97
CA LYS A 264 1.46 -16.25 -35.58
C LYS A 264 1.33 -17.75 -35.43
N GLU A 265 0.36 -18.37 -36.10
CA GLU A 265 0.17 -19.82 -36.06
C GLU A 265 1.30 -20.58 -36.78
N VAL A 266 1.78 -20.06 -37.92
CA VAL A 266 2.99 -20.60 -38.58
C VAL A 266 4.19 -20.53 -37.63
N CYS A 267 4.39 -19.39 -36.94
CA CYS A 267 5.47 -19.22 -35.98
C CYS A 267 5.37 -20.24 -34.82
N ARG A 268 4.17 -20.45 -34.25
CA ARG A 268 3.94 -21.48 -33.21
C ARG A 268 4.34 -22.88 -33.67
N ARG A 269 4.00 -23.28 -34.90
CA ARG A 269 4.40 -24.58 -35.44
C ARG A 269 5.91 -24.70 -35.60
N VAL A 270 6.59 -23.64 -36.04
CA VAL A 270 8.05 -23.63 -36.20
C VAL A 270 8.74 -23.70 -34.83
N ILE A 271 8.21 -23.03 -33.80
CA ILE A 271 8.68 -23.15 -32.41
C ILE A 271 8.59 -24.61 -31.95
N LEU A 272 7.43 -25.25 -32.15
CA LEU A 272 7.20 -26.66 -31.77
C LEU A 272 8.17 -27.62 -32.47
N GLN A 273 8.44 -27.43 -33.76
CA GLN A 273 9.39 -28.25 -34.50
C GLN A 273 10.82 -28.12 -33.96
N ASN A 274 11.24 -26.89 -33.63
CA ASN A 274 12.58 -26.63 -33.11
C ASN A 274 12.76 -27.20 -31.68
N ILE A 275 11.74 -27.09 -30.82
CA ILE A 275 11.83 -27.64 -29.46
C ILE A 275 11.74 -29.17 -29.46
N GLU A 276 10.96 -29.79 -30.34
CA GLU A 276 10.92 -31.25 -30.51
C GLU A 276 12.30 -31.78 -30.95
N GLN A 277 12.89 -31.13 -31.95
CA GLN A 277 14.25 -31.45 -32.40
C GLN A 277 15.26 -31.30 -31.25
N PHE A 278 15.13 -30.24 -30.45
CA PHE A 278 16.03 -29.98 -29.33
C PHE A 278 15.88 -31.01 -28.20
N CYS A 279 14.65 -31.38 -27.83
CA CYS A 279 14.40 -32.43 -26.83
C CYS A 279 14.99 -33.78 -27.28
N GLY A 280 14.91 -34.08 -28.58
CA GLY A 280 15.59 -35.24 -29.18
C GLY A 280 17.12 -35.18 -29.05
N ILE A 281 17.73 -33.99 -29.17
CA ILE A 281 19.17 -33.78 -28.95
C ILE A 281 19.53 -33.96 -27.48
N VAL A 282 18.78 -33.33 -26.56
CA VAL A 282 18.98 -33.46 -25.11
C VAL A 282 18.92 -34.93 -24.67
N ALA A 283 17.96 -35.70 -25.18
CA ALA A 283 17.85 -37.12 -24.87
C ALA A 283 19.06 -37.94 -25.35
N LYS A 284 19.63 -37.59 -26.51
CA LYS A 284 20.82 -38.26 -27.07
C LYS A 284 22.09 -37.88 -26.31
N THR A 285 22.27 -36.61 -25.95
CA THR A 285 23.47 -36.12 -25.27
C THR A 285 23.51 -36.47 -23.79
N LYS A 286 22.36 -36.73 -23.15
CA LYS A 286 22.25 -37.03 -21.71
C LYS A 286 23.11 -38.22 -21.25
N ASN A 287 23.25 -39.25 -22.08
CA ASN A 287 24.00 -40.47 -21.78
C ASN A 287 25.27 -40.63 -22.61
N ASP A 288 25.66 -39.61 -23.37
CA ASP A 288 26.87 -39.67 -24.21
C ASP A 288 28.11 -39.38 -23.35
N GLU A 289 28.88 -40.42 -23.03
CA GLU A 289 30.09 -40.33 -22.21
C GLU A 289 31.26 -39.63 -22.93
N SER A 290 31.17 -39.43 -24.24
CA SER A 290 32.19 -38.73 -25.03
C SER A 290 32.16 -37.21 -24.84
N LEU A 291 31.05 -36.67 -24.32
CA LEU A 291 30.86 -35.25 -24.04
C LEU A 291 31.21 -34.91 -22.58
N SER A 292 31.79 -33.73 -22.36
CA SER A 292 32.04 -33.23 -21.01
C SER A 292 30.75 -33.11 -20.19
N ARG A 293 30.86 -33.35 -18.88
CA ARG A 293 29.72 -33.25 -17.95
C ARG A 293 29.06 -31.86 -18.02
N ASP A 294 29.88 -30.82 -18.06
CA ASP A 294 29.42 -29.42 -18.08
C ASP A 294 28.70 -29.08 -19.39
N LEU A 295 29.13 -29.67 -20.51
CA LEU A 295 28.44 -29.56 -21.80
C LEU A 295 27.05 -30.20 -21.74
N ARG A 296 26.94 -31.41 -21.20
CA ARG A 296 25.63 -32.08 -21.03
C ARG A 296 24.68 -31.27 -20.15
N VAL A 297 25.19 -30.74 -19.04
CA VAL A 297 24.41 -29.88 -18.13
C VAL A 297 23.99 -28.58 -18.80
N TYR A 298 24.85 -27.99 -19.63
CA TYR A 298 24.54 -26.78 -20.39
C TYR A 298 23.40 -27.01 -21.40
N ILE A 299 23.43 -28.12 -22.13
CA ILE A 299 22.35 -28.47 -23.08
C ILE A 299 21.01 -28.70 -22.36
N GLU A 300 21.03 -29.36 -21.19
CA GLU A 300 19.84 -29.43 -20.32
C GLU A 300 19.40 -28.04 -19.83
N ALA A 301 20.32 -27.14 -19.50
CA ALA A 301 20.02 -25.79 -19.03
C ALA A 301 19.30 -24.94 -20.08
N VAL A 302 19.69 -25.03 -21.35
CA VAL A 302 19.03 -24.33 -22.46
C VAL A 302 17.56 -24.77 -22.61
N MET A 303 17.26 -26.05 -22.35
CA MET A 303 15.88 -26.57 -22.36
C MET A 303 15.04 -25.96 -21.23
N TRP A 304 15.62 -25.83 -20.03
CA TRP A 304 14.95 -25.14 -18.92
C TRP A 304 14.78 -23.64 -19.17
N SER A 305 15.75 -22.99 -19.82
CA SER A 305 15.64 -21.61 -20.24
C SER A 305 14.47 -21.39 -21.20
N TYR A 306 14.21 -22.33 -22.11
CA TYR A 306 13.08 -22.26 -23.04
C TYR A 306 11.73 -22.20 -22.32
N ILE A 307 11.44 -23.18 -21.45
CA ILE A 307 10.15 -23.23 -20.73
C ILE A 307 9.98 -22.03 -19.79
N GLY A 308 11.07 -21.61 -19.14
CA GLY A 308 11.09 -20.40 -18.32
C GLY A 308 10.76 -19.14 -19.11
N ASN A 309 11.34 -18.99 -20.31
CA ASN A 309 11.11 -17.86 -21.20
C ASN A 309 9.67 -17.84 -21.71
N LEU A 310 9.13 -18.99 -22.10
CA LEU A 310 7.73 -19.14 -22.53
C LEU A 310 6.75 -18.66 -21.45
N VAL A 311 6.88 -19.19 -20.23
CA VAL A 311 5.99 -18.84 -19.12
C VAL A 311 6.19 -17.38 -18.71
N TRP A 312 7.44 -16.90 -18.61
CA TRP A 312 7.70 -15.50 -18.33
C TRP A 312 7.06 -14.58 -19.38
N SER A 313 7.22 -14.86 -20.68
CA SER A 313 6.65 -14.06 -21.76
C SER A 313 5.12 -13.95 -21.71
N ILE A 314 4.43 -15.02 -21.29
CA ILE A 314 2.96 -15.02 -21.13
C ILE A 314 2.53 -14.08 -19.98
N TYR A 315 3.25 -14.11 -18.85
CA TYR A 315 2.87 -13.36 -17.63
C TYR A 315 3.60 -12.02 -17.47
N CYS A 316 4.54 -11.68 -18.36
CA CYS A 316 5.40 -10.51 -18.18
C CYS A 316 4.67 -9.19 -18.52
N PRO A 317 4.72 -8.19 -17.61
CA PRO A 317 4.19 -6.85 -17.85
C PRO A 317 4.84 -6.09 -19.03
N ARG A 318 5.95 -6.59 -19.58
CA ARG A 318 6.70 -6.03 -20.71
C ARG A 318 5.99 -6.27 -22.06
N GLN A 319 5.13 -7.29 -22.17
CA GLN A 319 4.57 -7.77 -23.44
C GLN A 319 3.02 -7.78 -23.48
N SER A 320 2.31 -7.71 -22.36
CA SER A 320 0.84 -7.74 -22.32
C SER A 320 0.19 -6.36 -22.55
N ALA A 321 -0.75 -6.25 -23.50
CA ALA A 321 -1.57 -5.05 -23.76
C ALA A 321 -2.59 -4.72 -22.63
N ASP A 322 -2.85 -5.64 -21.70
CA ASP A 322 -3.79 -5.45 -20.60
C ASP A 322 -3.08 -4.94 -19.33
N GLN A 323 -3.06 -3.61 -19.16
CA GLN A 323 -2.25 -2.90 -18.17
C GLN A 323 -2.84 -2.85 -16.74
N ASN A 324 -3.97 -3.51 -16.46
CA ASN A 324 -4.73 -3.22 -15.23
C ASN A 324 -4.50 -4.14 -14.03
N LEU A 325 -3.73 -5.22 -14.13
CA LEU A 325 -3.67 -6.23 -13.05
C LEU A 325 -2.53 -6.08 -12.01
N MET A 326 -1.55 -5.19 -12.19
CA MET A 326 -0.26 -5.35 -11.49
C MET A 326 0.34 -4.07 -10.87
N HIS A 327 -0.49 -3.11 -10.46
CA HIS A 327 0.00 -1.86 -9.83
C HIS A 327 0.12 -1.91 -8.29
N HIS A 328 -0.43 -2.93 -7.63
CA HIS A 328 -0.59 -2.92 -6.16
C HIS A 328 0.54 -3.62 -5.38
N GLU A 329 1.28 -4.56 -6.00
CA GLU A 329 2.28 -5.38 -5.29
C GLU A 329 3.75 -4.94 -5.50
N PHE A 330 4.10 -4.34 -6.64
CA PHE A 330 5.46 -3.82 -6.88
C PHE A 330 5.88 -2.70 -5.91
N ARG A 331 4.92 -1.95 -5.34
CA ARG A 331 5.19 -0.91 -4.33
C ARG A 331 5.61 -1.46 -2.96
N ILE A 332 5.29 -2.72 -2.66
CA ILE A 332 5.63 -3.35 -1.37
C ILE A 332 7.07 -3.87 -1.38
N ILE A 333 7.58 -4.28 -2.55
CA ILE A 333 8.92 -4.88 -2.67
C ILE A 333 10.03 -3.80 -2.79
N LEU A 334 9.73 -2.65 -3.41
CA LEU A 334 10.63 -1.48 -3.48
C LEU A 334 11.05 -0.91 -2.11
N PHE A 335 10.37 -1.28 -1.02
CA PHE A 335 10.70 -0.82 0.34
C PHE A 335 11.75 -1.68 1.07
N LYS A 336 12.10 -2.88 0.56
CA LYS A 336 13.00 -3.82 1.23
C LYS A 336 14.45 -3.82 0.71
N SER A 337 14.72 -3.37 -0.52
CA SER A 337 16.03 -3.55 -1.19
C SER A 337 17.02 -2.38 -1.09
N ASP A 338 16.72 -1.34 -0.31
CA ASP A 338 17.52 -0.10 -0.30
C ASP A 338 18.79 -0.21 0.58
N LYS A 339 19.69 -1.16 0.27
CA LYS A 339 21.07 -1.19 0.74
C LYS A 339 21.99 -0.60 -0.32
N GLY A 340 22.42 0.66 -0.12
CA GLY A 340 23.50 1.23 -0.93
C GLY A 340 23.60 2.75 -0.96
N VAL A 341 23.95 3.40 0.16
CA VAL A 341 24.65 4.69 0.17
C VAL A 341 25.68 4.68 1.31
N SER A 342 26.88 4.18 1.02
CA SER A 342 28.09 4.34 1.85
C SER A 342 28.80 5.62 1.41
N LEU A 343 28.69 6.72 2.15
CA LEU A 343 29.75 7.14 3.07
C LEU A 343 29.20 7.78 4.37
N PHE A 344 27.88 7.74 4.57
CA PHE A 344 27.20 8.33 5.73
C PHE A 344 26.77 7.29 6.78
N HIS A 345 26.77 6.00 6.41
CA HIS A 345 26.23 4.89 7.23
C HIS A 345 27.17 4.39 8.34
N MET A 346 28.47 4.63 8.25
CA MET A 346 29.44 4.03 9.18
C MET A 346 29.41 4.63 10.60
N LYS A 347 28.60 5.66 10.86
CA LYS A 347 28.36 6.22 12.20
C LYS A 347 26.95 5.99 12.75
N CYS A 348 26.08 5.31 12.00
CA CYS A 348 24.70 5.00 12.39
C CYS A 348 24.44 3.49 12.48
N SER A 349 25.47 2.66 12.69
CA SER A 349 25.32 1.20 12.82
C SER A 349 24.46 0.79 14.02
N ALA A 350 24.48 1.54 15.11
CA ALA A 350 23.65 1.27 16.29
C ALA A 350 22.15 1.63 16.09
N TYR A 351 21.77 2.13 14.92
CA TYR A 351 20.43 2.64 14.64
C TYR A 351 19.59 1.70 13.76
N LEU A 352 20.22 0.72 13.10
CA LEU A 352 19.51 -0.31 12.34
C LEU A 352 19.07 -1.48 13.24
N ASP A 353 19.81 -1.76 14.30
CA ASP A 353 19.46 -2.82 15.26
C ASP A 353 18.21 -2.45 16.08
N ASP A 354 18.05 -1.19 16.51
CA ASP A 354 16.84 -0.69 17.20
C ASP A 354 15.59 -0.69 16.29
N ILE A 355 15.77 -0.61 14.96
CA ILE A 355 14.68 -0.69 13.97
C ILE A 355 14.27 -2.15 13.74
N VAL A 356 15.22 -3.09 13.84
CA VAL A 356 14.97 -4.54 13.77
C VAL A 356 14.30 -5.03 15.07
N GLU A 357 14.70 -4.55 16.24
CA GLU A 357 14.03 -4.86 17.53
C GLU A 357 12.57 -4.38 17.57
N MET A 358 12.25 -3.24 16.95
CA MET A 358 10.86 -2.80 16.79
C MET A 358 10.08 -3.67 15.78
N ASP A 359 10.71 -4.17 14.72
CA ASP A 359 10.08 -5.05 13.73
C ASP A 359 9.83 -6.47 14.28
N GLU A 360 10.68 -6.96 15.21
CA GLU A 360 10.44 -8.17 15.98
C GLU A 360 9.20 -8.04 16.89
N GLN A 361 8.98 -6.88 17.53
CA GLN A 361 7.74 -6.60 18.28
C GLN A 361 6.49 -6.53 17.39
N PHE A 362 6.62 -6.17 16.11
CA PHE A 362 5.53 -6.20 15.12
C PHE A 362 5.29 -7.59 14.51
N SER A 363 6.33 -8.44 14.43
CA SER A 363 6.21 -9.87 14.10
C SER A 363 5.42 -10.62 15.18
N ASP A 364 5.60 -10.27 16.45
CA ASP A 364 4.84 -10.88 17.56
C ASP A 364 3.34 -10.52 17.54
N LEU A 365 2.97 -9.35 16.98
CA LEU A 365 1.58 -8.98 16.72
C LEU A 365 0.94 -9.85 15.62
N HIS A 366 1.73 -10.45 14.73
CA HIS A 366 1.24 -11.38 13.71
C HIS A 366 0.77 -12.74 14.29
N HIS A 367 1.18 -13.07 15.53
CA HIS A 367 0.84 -14.33 16.21
C HIS A 367 -0.32 -14.22 17.22
N LEU A 368 -0.85 -13.02 17.49
CA LEU A 368 -2.00 -12.82 18.38
C LEU A 368 -3.34 -13.04 17.67
N LYS A 369 -4.30 -13.67 18.37
CA LYS A 369 -5.69 -13.84 17.90
C LYS A 369 -6.33 -12.47 17.63
N THR A 370 -7.21 -12.39 16.64
CA THR A 370 -7.85 -11.17 16.10
C THR A 370 -8.47 -10.25 17.16
N GLN A 371 -8.85 -10.79 18.31
CA GLN A 371 -9.46 -10.08 19.44
C GLN A 371 -8.46 -9.22 20.23
N ASP A 372 -7.20 -9.66 20.37
CA ASP A 372 -6.14 -8.92 21.08
C ASP A 372 -5.54 -7.78 20.24
N ARG A 373 -5.61 -7.89 18.90
CA ARG A 373 -5.14 -6.85 17.98
C ARG A 373 -5.96 -5.56 18.04
N LYS A 374 -7.29 -5.65 18.22
CA LYS A 374 -8.16 -4.46 18.29
C LYS A 374 -8.07 -3.77 19.66
N GLY A 375 -7.95 -4.53 20.75
CA GLY A 375 -7.75 -3.95 22.09
C GLY A 375 -6.44 -3.15 22.21
N ALA A 376 -5.39 -3.57 21.50
CA ALA A 376 -4.14 -2.81 21.41
C ALA A 376 -4.27 -1.51 20.58
N LEU A 377 -5.09 -1.52 19.52
CA LEU A 377 -5.28 -0.39 18.60
C LEU A 377 -6.22 0.72 19.13
N GLU A 378 -7.17 0.40 20.01
CA GLU A 378 -8.08 1.38 20.64
C GLU A 378 -7.43 2.12 21.83
N SER A 379 -6.26 1.68 22.28
CA SER A 379 -5.50 2.41 23.30
C SER A 379 -4.91 3.69 22.71
N ASN A 380 -5.12 4.82 23.38
CA ASN A 380 -4.54 6.12 23.03
C ASN A 380 -3.00 6.01 23.09
N ILE A 381 -2.35 5.75 21.94
CA ILE A 381 -0.90 5.57 21.86
C ILE A 381 -0.22 6.89 22.28
N LYS A 382 0.37 6.89 23.48
CA LYS A 382 1.25 7.97 23.96
C LYS A 382 2.55 7.93 23.16
N TYR A 383 2.98 9.06 22.59
CA TYR A 383 4.27 9.11 21.91
C TYR A 383 5.41 8.88 22.91
N PRO A 384 6.40 8.02 22.61
CA PRO A 384 7.54 7.84 23.49
C PRO A 384 8.31 9.15 23.65
N PHE A 385 8.70 9.49 24.89
CA PHE A 385 9.35 10.77 25.21
C PHE A 385 10.65 11.05 24.40
N TRP A 386 11.33 10.01 23.93
CA TRP A 386 12.57 10.10 23.15
C TRP A 386 12.35 10.43 21.66
N PHE A 387 11.11 10.36 21.17
CA PHE A 387 10.75 10.61 19.77
C PHE A 387 11.17 12.01 19.29
N GLY A 388 10.80 13.03 20.06
CA GLY A 388 11.13 14.43 19.77
C GLY A 388 12.65 14.72 19.78
N GLY A 389 13.40 13.98 20.60
CA GLY A 389 14.86 14.02 20.64
C GLY A 389 15.49 13.44 19.37
N SER A 390 15.04 12.25 18.95
CA SER A 390 15.58 11.54 17.78
C SER A 390 15.33 12.29 16.46
N ALA A 391 14.15 12.88 16.28
CA ALA A 391 13.83 13.68 15.09
C ALA A 391 14.67 14.96 15.02
N SER A 392 14.89 15.61 16.17
CA SER A 392 15.70 16.82 16.27
C SER A 392 17.19 16.56 16.07
N ALA A 393 17.69 15.39 16.48
CA ALA A 393 19.07 14.95 16.25
C ALA A 393 19.35 14.74 14.75
N LEU A 394 18.43 14.08 14.03
CA LEU A 394 18.54 13.89 12.58
C LEU A 394 18.51 15.23 11.83
N ALA A 395 17.60 16.14 12.22
CA ALA A 395 17.53 17.48 11.66
C ALA A 395 18.83 18.28 11.94
N ALA A 396 19.49 18.06 13.08
CA ALA A 396 20.77 18.67 13.38
C ALA A 396 21.90 18.16 12.47
N CYS A 397 21.93 16.88 12.09
CA CYS A 397 22.94 16.36 11.17
C CYS A 397 22.95 17.11 9.82
N VAL A 398 21.78 17.47 9.29
CA VAL A 398 21.68 18.20 8.02
C VAL A 398 21.97 19.69 8.19
N THR A 399 21.62 20.26 9.34
CA THR A 399 21.68 21.71 9.57
C THR A 399 22.92 22.19 10.35
N HIS A 400 23.80 21.26 10.74
CA HIS A 400 25.02 21.53 11.51
C HIS A 400 25.99 22.52 10.85
N PRO A 401 26.23 22.50 9.52
CA PRO A 401 27.11 23.49 8.89
C PRO A 401 26.70 24.94 9.14
N LEU A 402 25.38 25.22 9.19
CA LEU A 402 24.85 26.55 9.48
C LEU A 402 25.07 26.94 10.95
N ASP A 403 24.97 25.98 11.86
CA ASP A 403 25.21 26.20 13.30
C ASP A 403 26.69 26.49 13.60
N LEU A 404 27.61 25.80 12.91
CA LEU A 404 29.06 26.06 13.05
C LEU A 404 29.45 27.45 12.56
N VAL A 405 28.95 27.86 11.38
CA VAL A 405 29.22 29.20 10.82
C VAL A 405 28.68 30.28 11.76
N LYS A 406 27.49 30.06 12.33
CA LYS A 406 26.89 30.96 13.33
C LYS A 406 27.81 31.13 14.53
N VAL A 407 28.25 30.03 15.16
CA VAL A 407 29.09 30.10 16.36
C VAL A 407 30.40 30.83 16.09
N ARG A 408 31.07 30.56 14.96
CA ARG A 408 32.32 31.26 14.60
C ARG A 408 32.14 32.77 14.38
N LEU A 409 30.99 33.18 13.83
CA LEU A 409 30.65 34.61 13.68
C LEU A 409 30.33 35.28 15.02
N GLN A 410 29.78 34.55 15.99
CA GLN A 410 29.41 35.08 17.31
C GLN A 410 30.60 35.19 18.29
N THR A 411 31.59 34.30 18.16
CA THR A 411 32.78 34.24 19.02
C THR A 411 33.95 35.11 18.57
N ARG A 412 33.98 35.56 17.30
CA ARG A 412 35.06 36.44 16.81
C ARG A 412 34.92 37.85 17.38
N THR A 413 36.03 38.41 17.85
CA THR A 413 36.15 39.74 18.49
C THR A 413 36.74 40.81 17.56
N VAL A 414 36.59 40.66 16.24
CA VAL A 414 37.15 41.61 15.24
C VAL A 414 36.18 42.78 15.01
N THR A 415 36.73 43.99 14.82
CA THR A 415 36.00 45.25 14.54
C THR A 415 35.16 45.20 13.26
N VAL A 416 35.51 44.35 12.29
CA VAL A 416 34.70 44.06 11.10
C VAL A 416 34.49 42.55 10.98
N ALA A 417 33.26 42.09 11.23
CA ALA A 417 32.92 40.68 11.08
C ALA A 417 32.79 40.33 9.58
N PRO A 418 33.37 39.21 9.10
CA PRO A 418 33.19 38.78 7.72
C PRO A 418 31.73 38.43 7.45
N SER A 419 31.28 38.65 6.21
CA SER A 419 29.95 38.22 5.77
C SER A 419 29.81 36.69 5.88
N PHE A 420 28.56 36.21 5.93
CA PHE A 420 28.26 34.78 5.96
C PHE A 420 28.99 33.98 4.86
N THR A 421 28.99 34.49 3.63
CA THR A 421 29.66 33.85 2.49
C THR A 421 31.18 33.84 2.62
N SER A 422 31.77 34.91 3.14
CA SER A 422 33.21 34.97 3.43
C SER A 422 33.60 34.02 4.56
N ALA A 423 32.78 33.89 5.60
CA ALA A 423 33.03 32.95 6.69
C ALA A 423 33.01 31.48 6.20
N VAL A 424 32.04 31.10 5.35
CA VAL A 424 31.99 29.77 4.73
C VAL A 424 33.23 29.50 3.87
N LYS A 425 33.64 30.47 3.03
CA LYS A 425 34.83 30.34 2.18
C LYS A 425 36.10 30.13 3.00
N ILE A 426 36.28 30.89 4.07
CA ILE A 426 37.44 30.77 4.98
C ILE A 426 37.48 29.39 5.66
N ILE A 427 36.34 28.88 6.12
CA ILE A 427 36.30 27.56 6.77
C ILE A 427 36.66 26.44 5.77
N ILE A 428 36.14 26.53 4.54
CA ILE A 428 36.42 25.54 3.50
C ILE A 428 37.89 25.62 3.05
N SER A 429 38.48 26.82 2.96
CA SER A 429 39.90 26.97 2.59
C SER A 429 40.84 26.46 3.67
N ASP A 430 40.52 26.68 4.95
CA ASP A 430 41.45 26.45 6.05
C ASP A 430 41.32 25.03 6.64
N GLU A 431 40.10 24.45 6.63
CA GLU A 431 39.79 23.16 7.29
C GLU A 431 39.12 22.13 6.36
N GLY A 432 38.85 22.50 5.11
CA GLY A 432 38.14 21.65 4.15
C GLY A 432 36.64 21.49 4.45
N VAL A 433 35.96 20.70 3.61
CA VAL A 433 34.50 20.47 3.72
C VAL A 433 34.12 19.72 5.01
N SER A 434 35.01 18.87 5.52
CA SER A 434 34.81 18.17 6.80
C SER A 434 34.81 19.11 8.00
N GLY A 435 35.51 20.25 7.93
CA GLY A 435 35.56 21.25 9.00
C GLY A 435 34.20 21.87 9.32
N LEU A 436 33.27 21.88 8.35
CA LEU A 436 31.88 22.34 8.57
C LEU A 436 31.07 21.42 9.50
N TYR A 437 31.55 20.21 9.78
CA TYR A 437 30.91 19.23 10.66
C TYR A 437 31.58 19.07 12.03
N SER A 438 32.58 19.92 12.35
CA SER A 438 33.23 19.93 13.65
C SER A 438 32.21 20.20 14.77
N GLY A 439 32.19 19.33 15.79
CA GLY A 439 31.21 19.40 16.89
C GLY A 439 29.88 18.65 16.66
N LEU A 440 29.69 17.97 15.52
CA LEU A 440 28.44 17.25 15.22
C LEU A 440 28.02 16.28 16.33
N THR A 441 28.96 15.54 16.92
CA THR A 441 28.66 14.61 18.02
C THR A 441 28.05 15.30 19.24
N ALA A 442 28.51 16.53 19.56
CA ALA A 442 27.95 17.31 20.66
C ALA A 442 26.59 17.90 20.30
N SER A 443 26.39 18.29 19.03
CA SER A 443 25.10 18.73 18.51
C SER A 443 24.02 17.64 18.57
N VAL A 444 24.37 16.38 18.26
CA VAL A 444 23.47 15.23 18.37
C VAL A 444 23.07 14.97 19.82
N VAL A 445 24.04 14.87 20.73
CA VAL A 445 23.77 14.68 22.18
C VAL A 445 22.90 15.83 22.71
N ARG A 446 23.21 17.06 22.32
CA ARG A 446 22.41 18.23 22.68
C ARG A 446 20.95 18.07 22.26
N GLN A 447 20.68 17.62 21.03
CA GLN A 447 19.30 17.48 20.57
C GLN A 447 18.55 16.35 21.28
N LEU A 448 19.22 15.24 21.59
CA LEU A 448 18.62 14.14 22.33
C LEU A 448 18.23 14.58 23.75
N THR A 449 19.09 15.33 24.45
CA THR A 449 18.82 15.79 25.82
C THR A 449 17.86 16.99 25.85
N TYR A 450 18.13 18.04 25.07
CA TYR A 450 17.31 19.26 25.04
C TYR A 450 15.91 19.00 24.49
N SER A 451 15.82 18.42 23.28
CA SER A 451 14.53 18.30 22.59
C SER A 451 13.69 17.17 23.19
N GLY A 452 14.31 16.07 23.64
CA GLY A 452 13.59 15.00 24.34
C GLY A 452 12.89 15.50 25.60
N ILE A 453 13.61 16.22 26.47
CA ILE A 453 13.05 16.76 27.72
C ILE A 453 12.04 17.88 27.45
N ARG A 454 12.33 18.77 26.48
CA ARG A 454 11.39 19.82 26.09
C ARG A 454 10.05 19.25 25.62
N PHE A 455 10.07 18.29 24.69
CA PHE A 455 8.83 17.70 24.16
C PHE A 455 8.11 16.85 25.20
N GLY A 456 8.84 16.04 25.98
CA GLY A 456 8.24 15.23 27.06
C GLY A 456 7.54 16.06 28.13
N ILE A 457 8.19 17.13 28.62
CA ILE A 457 7.57 18.04 29.60
C ILE A 457 6.38 18.79 28.98
N TYR A 458 6.49 19.23 27.73
CA TYR A 458 5.40 19.93 27.05
C TYR A 458 4.15 19.05 26.90
N GLU A 459 4.31 17.80 26.47
CA GLU A 459 3.21 16.85 26.29
C GLU A 459 2.55 16.46 27.62
N GLU A 460 3.35 16.19 28.64
CA GLU A 460 2.86 15.88 29.99
C GLU A 460 2.06 17.05 30.60
N LEU A 461 2.58 18.28 30.51
CA LEU A 461 1.88 19.48 31.00
C LEU A 461 0.62 19.80 30.20
N LYS A 462 0.64 19.57 28.87
CA LYS A 462 -0.53 19.75 28.00
C LYS A 462 -1.61 18.72 28.28
N SER A 463 -1.25 17.47 28.54
CA SER A 463 -2.20 16.38 28.85
C SER A 463 -3.03 16.65 30.12
N LYS A 464 -2.44 17.38 31.09
CA LYS A 464 -3.09 17.77 32.35
C LYS A 464 -4.06 18.95 32.22
N ALA A 465 -4.14 19.58 31.05
CA ALA A 465 -4.85 20.84 30.84
C ALA A 465 -6.28 20.71 30.30
N GLY A 466 -6.75 19.49 30.02
CA GLY A 466 -8.07 19.22 29.45
C GLY A 466 -8.19 19.53 27.94
N PRO A 467 -9.39 19.38 27.35
CA PRO A 467 -9.61 19.44 25.89
C PRO A 467 -9.50 20.83 25.25
N ALA A 468 -9.47 21.93 26.03
CA ALA A 468 -9.34 23.29 25.50
C ALA A 468 -8.50 24.20 26.43
N PRO A 469 -7.17 24.01 26.49
CA PRO A 469 -6.28 24.82 27.33
C PRO A 469 -6.20 26.27 26.84
N SER A 470 -6.15 27.22 27.78
CA SER A 470 -6.03 28.64 27.46
C SER A 470 -4.69 28.97 26.80
N SER A 471 -4.65 29.98 25.92
CA SER A 471 -3.41 30.40 25.23
C SER A 471 -2.30 30.81 26.21
N HIS A 472 -2.66 31.43 27.34
CA HIS A 472 -1.71 31.77 28.40
C HIS A 472 -1.11 30.53 29.09
N PHE A 473 -1.91 29.48 29.28
CA PHE A 473 -1.43 28.20 29.82
C PHE A 473 -0.48 27.50 28.82
N LEU A 474 -0.81 27.50 27.53
CA LEU A 474 0.06 26.95 26.48
C LEU A 474 1.39 27.71 26.37
N LEU A 475 1.38 29.03 26.53
CA LEU A 475 2.59 29.85 26.57
C LEU A 475 3.44 29.59 27.80
N ALA A 476 2.82 29.49 28.98
CA ALA A 476 3.52 29.18 30.23
C ALA A 476 4.16 27.77 30.20
N THR A 477 3.43 26.77 29.69
CA THR A 477 3.94 25.40 29.52
C THR A 477 5.05 25.31 28.48
N ALA A 478 4.94 26.03 27.36
CA ALA A 478 6.01 26.18 26.37
C ALA A 478 7.28 26.83 26.96
N TRP A 479 7.10 27.86 27.80
CA TRP A 479 8.20 28.53 28.48
C TRP A 479 8.91 27.61 29.48
N CYS A 480 8.14 26.95 30.36
CA CYS A 480 8.67 26.02 31.37
C CYS A 480 9.39 24.81 30.74
N SER A 481 8.80 24.23 29.69
CA SER A 481 9.41 23.09 28.96
C SER A 481 10.70 23.51 28.24
N GLY A 482 10.72 24.68 27.60
CA GLY A 482 11.93 25.24 26.97
C GLY A 482 13.04 25.52 27.98
N PHE A 483 12.69 26.06 29.16
CA PHE A 483 13.63 26.34 30.23
C PHE A 483 14.24 25.06 30.82
N ALA A 484 13.41 24.07 31.15
CA ALA A 484 13.84 22.78 31.68
C ALA A 484 14.71 21.99 30.67
N GLY A 485 14.33 22.00 29.39
CA GLY A 485 15.16 21.43 28.33
C GLY A 485 16.52 22.13 28.23
N GLY A 486 16.57 23.45 28.38
CA GLY A 486 17.81 24.24 28.38
C GLY A 486 18.79 23.84 29.49
N ILE A 487 18.29 23.53 30.69
CA ILE A 487 19.12 23.04 31.80
C ILE A 487 19.71 21.67 31.44
N ALA A 488 18.86 20.74 31.00
CA ALA A 488 19.29 19.38 30.71
C ALA A 488 20.23 19.27 29.50
N GLY A 489 20.09 20.17 28.52
CA GLY A 489 20.98 20.25 27.36
C GLY A 489 22.27 21.02 27.59
N ASN A 490 22.45 21.70 28.73
CA ASN A 490 23.49 22.72 28.87
C ASN A 490 24.92 22.17 28.73
N PHE A 491 25.21 21.00 29.31
CA PHE A 491 26.54 20.40 29.23
C PHE A 491 26.95 20.08 27.78
N ALA A 492 26.00 19.57 26.99
CA ALA A 492 26.21 19.24 25.58
C ALA A 492 26.29 20.51 24.72
N ASP A 493 25.55 21.56 25.08
CA ASP A 493 25.64 22.89 24.47
C ASP A 493 27.02 23.54 24.65
N VAL A 494 27.58 23.51 25.87
CA VAL A 494 28.92 24.05 26.16
C VAL A 494 29.97 23.33 25.31
N LEU A 495 29.91 22.00 25.26
CA LEU A 495 30.81 21.20 24.44
C LEU A 495 30.64 21.46 22.94
N ASN A 496 29.40 21.62 22.46
CA ASN A 496 29.12 21.93 21.06
C ASN A 496 29.74 23.27 20.66
N VAL A 497 29.54 24.32 21.46
CA VAL A 497 30.11 25.66 21.19
C VAL A 497 31.63 25.61 21.18
N ARG A 498 32.27 24.91 22.13
CA ARG A 498 33.72 24.79 22.19
C ARG A 498 34.29 24.01 21.01
N MET A 499 33.69 22.88 20.65
CA MET A 499 34.11 22.08 19.50
C MET A 499 33.93 22.83 18.16
N GLN A 500 32.89 23.66 18.03
CA GLN A 500 32.67 24.49 16.84
C GLN A 500 33.62 25.70 16.77
N HIS A 501 33.97 26.26 17.94
CA HIS A 501 34.89 27.40 18.08
C HIS A 501 36.37 26.99 17.92
N ASP A 502 36.73 25.74 18.21
CA ASP A 502 38.11 25.26 18.33
C ASP A 502 38.99 25.58 17.10
N GLY A 503 38.46 25.44 15.89
CA GLY A 503 39.18 25.76 14.66
C GLY A 503 39.55 27.24 14.51
N SER A 504 38.86 28.14 15.22
CA SER A 504 39.12 29.58 15.21
C SER A 504 40.19 30.01 16.22
N LEU A 505 40.64 29.12 17.12
CA LEU A 505 41.68 29.41 18.10
C LEU A 505 43.09 29.18 17.50
N PRO A 506 44.11 29.95 17.94
CA PRO A 506 45.50 29.67 17.61
C PRO A 506 45.90 28.23 17.99
N PRO A 507 46.80 27.55 17.25
CA PRO A 507 47.10 26.13 17.46
C PRO A 507 47.45 25.73 18.91
N HIS A 508 48.04 26.64 19.69
CA HIS A 508 48.44 26.42 21.08
C HIS A 508 47.29 26.58 22.10
N GLN A 509 46.13 27.08 21.69
CA GLN A 509 44.94 27.29 22.54
C GLN A 509 43.79 26.34 22.18
N ARG A 510 43.98 25.47 21.19
CA ARG A 510 42.95 24.49 20.75
C ARG A 510 42.80 23.36 21.77
N HIS A 511 41.57 23.01 22.09
CA HIS A 511 41.22 21.92 22.99
C HIS A 511 41.35 20.54 22.30
N ASN A 512 41.12 20.47 20.98
CA ASN A 512 41.23 19.27 20.15
C ASN A 512 40.45 18.06 20.69
N TYR A 513 39.18 18.25 21.08
CA TYR A 513 38.32 17.14 21.50
C TYR A 513 38.05 16.18 20.34
N ARG A 514 38.25 14.86 20.56
CA ARG A 514 38.02 13.86 19.51
C ARG A 514 36.54 13.63 19.20
N HIS A 515 35.72 13.62 20.25
CA HIS A 515 34.26 13.48 20.19
C HIS A 515 33.66 13.98 21.50
N VAL A 516 32.33 14.09 21.56
CA VAL A 516 31.61 14.59 22.74
C VAL A 516 31.98 13.86 24.04
N GLY A 517 32.11 12.52 24.02
CA GLY A 517 32.50 11.74 25.21
C GLY A 517 33.90 12.09 25.76
N ASP A 518 34.89 12.30 24.87
CA ASP A 518 36.23 12.76 25.24
C ASP A 518 36.16 14.17 25.84
N GLY A 519 35.35 15.05 25.23
CA GLY A 519 35.08 16.38 25.75
C GLY A 519 34.41 16.40 27.13
N ILE A 520 33.43 15.53 27.39
CA ILE A 520 32.78 15.39 28.71
C ILE A 520 33.85 15.01 29.75
N LEU A 521 34.60 13.94 29.52
CA LEU A 521 35.57 13.42 30.47
C LEU A 521 36.71 14.41 30.75
N ARG A 522 37.27 15.02 29.70
CA ARG A 522 38.37 15.99 29.82
C ARG A 522 37.92 17.28 30.49
N MET A 523 36.75 17.81 30.14
CA MET A 523 36.21 19.01 30.79
C MET A 523 35.96 18.77 32.29
N ALA A 524 35.44 17.60 32.69
CA ALA A 524 35.28 17.27 34.10
C ALA A 524 36.62 17.13 34.85
N ARG A 525 37.65 16.55 34.21
CA ARG A 525 38.98 16.37 34.82
C ARG A 525 39.80 17.66 34.89
N GLU A 526 39.79 18.47 33.82
CA GLU A 526 40.66 19.63 33.65
C GLU A 526 40.04 20.91 34.26
N GLU A 527 38.70 21.06 34.20
CA GLU A 527 38.00 22.30 34.61
C GLU A 527 36.94 22.09 35.71
N GLY A 528 36.65 20.83 36.08
CA GLY A 528 35.65 20.47 37.09
C GLY A 528 34.21 20.39 36.56
N ILE A 529 33.34 19.71 37.30
CA ILE A 529 31.93 19.44 36.92
C ILE A 529 31.12 20.74 36.82
N SER A 530 31.49 21.80 37.56
CA SER A 530 30.85 23.11 37.48
C SER A 530 30.99 23.77 36.09
N ALA A 531 31.96 23.34 35.28
CA ALA A 531 32.14 23.83 33.91
C ALA A 531 30.95 23.49 32.99
N TYR A 532 30.21 22.41 33.27
CA TYR A 532 29.01 22.03 32.50
C TYR A 532 27.86 23.03 32.62
N MET A 533 27.87 23.86 33.67
CA MET A 533 26.84 24.88 33.88
C MET A 533 27.26 26.24 33.33
N ARG A 534 28.37 26.37 32.59
CA ARG A 534 28.73 27.64 31.96
C ARG A 534 27.64 28.08 30.98
N GLY A 535 27.28 29.37 31.04
CA GLY A 535 26.25 29.95 30.18
C GLY A 535 24.83 29.39 30.38
N TRP A 536 24.55 28.67 31.47
CA TRP A 536 23.26 28.01 31.69
C TRP A 536 22.08 28.98 31.67
N LEU A 537 22.20 30.12 32.36
CA LEU A 537 21.11 31.10 32.46
C LEU A 537 20.79 31.74 31.09
N PRO A 538 21.76 32.30 30.33
CA PRO A 538 21.51 32.73 28.95
C PRO A 538 20.92 31.64 28.04
N ASN A 539 21.36 30.38 28.20
CA ASN A 539 20.87 29.27 27.40
C ASN A 539 19.40 28.92 27.69
N CYS A 540 19.03 28.85 28.97
CA CYS A 540 17.67 28.53 29.39
C CYS A 540 16.70 29.65 29.01
N THR A 541 17.09 30.91 29.22
CA THR A 541 16.29 32.08 28.79
C THR A 541 16.09 32.08 27.28
N ARG A 542 17.16 31.86 26.49
CA ARG A 542 17.08 31.74 25.03
C ARG A 542 16.11 30.64 24.60
N ALA A 543 16.19 29.46 25.21
CA ALA A 543 15.32 28.32 24.88
C ALA A 543 13.84 28.57 25.22
N ALA A 544 13.57 29.21 26.36
CA ALA A 544 12.23 29.57 26.78
C ALA A 544 11.63 30.66 25.87
N THR A 545 12.41 31.71 25.58
CA THR A 545 12.02 32.80 24.67
C THR A 545 11.79 32.30 23.24
N GLN A 546 12.60 31.35 22.75
CA GLN A 546 12.41 30.76 21.42
C GLN A 546 11.07 30.03 21.31
N THR A 547 10.75 29.19 22.30
CA THR A 547 9.54 28.35 22.28
C THR A 547 8.28 29.21 22.45
N ALA A 548 8.32 30.19 23.36
CA ALA A 548 7.22 31.14 23.58
C ALA A 548 7.03 32.10 22.39
N GLY A 549 8.12 32.64 21.82
CA GLY A 549 8.07 33.57 20.70
C GLY A 549 7.52 32.94 19.43
N GLN A 550 7.88 31.69 19.14
CA GLN A 550 7.38 31.00 17.95
C GLN A 550 5.87 30.74 18.01
N LEU A 551 5.34 30.37 19.18
CA LEU A 551 3.90 30.11 19.37
C LEU A 551 3.08 31.41 19.43
N ALA A 552 3.50 32.37 20.27
CA ALA A 552 2.79 33.65 20.42
C ALA A 552 2.72 34.44 19.11
N SER A 553 3.85 34.53 18.40
CA SER A 553 3.90 35.27 17.13
C SER A 553 3.11 34.56 16.03
N TYR A 554 3.09 33.22 16.00
CA TYR A 554 2.28 32.48 15.03
C TYR A 554 0.78 32.76 15.20
N ASP A 555 0.27 32.66 16.43
CA ASP A 555 -1.16 32.85 16.71
C ASP A 555 -1.62 34.29 16.45
N ILE A 556 -0.81 35.29 16.85
CA ILE A 556 -1.11 36.70 16.61
C ILE A 556 -1.11 37.02 15.11
N ILE A 557 -0.06 36.59 14.38
CA ILE A 557 0.06 36.86 12.94
C ILE A 557 -1.05 36.16 12.16
N LYS A 558 -1.32 34.89 12.48
CA LYS A 558 -2.39 34.11 11.84
C LYS A 558 -3.74 34.80 12.04
N LYS A 559 -4.06 35.21 13.28
CA LYS A 559 -5.30 35.92 13.59
C LYS A 559 -5.39 37.26 12.84
N SER A 560 -4.34 38.06 12.83
CA SER A 560 -4.32 39.34 12.09
C SER A 560 -4.49 39.18 10.58
N ILE A 561 -3.90 38.14 9.97
CA ILE A 561 -4.06 37.86 8.54
C ILE A 561 -5.49 37.42 8.22
N LEU A 562 -6.08 36.55 9.05
CA LEU A 562 -7.46 36.09 8.88
C LEU A 562 -8.48 37.23 9.08
N ASP A 563 -8.28 38.07 10.10
CA ASP A 563 -9.12 39.24 10.37
C ASP A 563 -9.04 40.29 9.23
N TYR A 564 -7.87 40.43 8.59
CA TYR A 564 -7.67 41.34 7.47
C TYR A 564 -8.24 40.81 6.14
N GLN A 565 -8.06 39.52 5.84
CA GLN A 565 -8.55 38.91 4.59
C GLN A 565 -10.04 38.52 4.63
N LYS A 566 -10.67 38.48 5.81
CA LYS A 566 -12.05 37.99 6.00
C LYS A 566 -12.30 36.65 5.28
N SER A 567 -11.34 35.73 5.35
CA SER A 567 -11.34 34.48 4.59
C SER A 567 -11.03 33.28 5.48
N GLU A 568 -11.33 32.08 4.99
CA GLU A 568 -11.07 30.82 5.69
C GLU A 568 -9.57 30.48 5.71
N GLU A 569 -9.19 29.56 6.59
CA GLU A 569 -7.80 29.15 6.77
C GLU A 569 -7.26 28.42 5.52
N THR A 570 -6.38 29.09 4.76
CA THR A 570 -5.69 28.50 3.61
C THR A 570 -4.27 28.05 3.94
N PRO A 571 -3.71 27.04 3.23
CA PRO A 571 -2.31 26.62 3.40
C PRO A 571 -1.29 27.76 3.22
N THR A 572 -1.61 28.74 2.36
CA THR A 572 -0.79 29.93 2.11
C THR A 572 -0.74 30.85 3.35
N VAL A 573 -1.86 31.02 4.05
CA VAL A 573 -1.93 31.79 5.30
C VAL A 573 -1.13 31.10 6.40
N GLN A 574 -1.21 29.77 6.50
CA GLN A 574 -0.41 28.99 7.45
C GLN A 574 1.10 29.13 7.19
N ALA A 575 1.52 29.01 5.94
CA ALA A 575 2.93 29.13 5.55
C ALA A 575 3.49 30.55 5.80
N THR A 576 2.71 31.58 5.43
CA THR A 576 3.10 32.99 5.63
C THR A 576 3.20 33.34 7.12
N SER A 577 2.24 32.88 7.93
CA SER A 577 2.24 33.08 9.38
C SER A 577 3.42 32.38 10.05
N ALA A 578 3.73 31.15 9.64
CA ALA A 578 4.88 30.39 10.14
C ALA A 578 6.22 31.06 9.78
N PHE A 579 6.34 31.61 8.57
CA PHE A 579 7.53 32.33 8.12
C PHE A 579 7.77 33.60 8.94
N LEU A 580 6.75 34.45 9.09
CA LEU A 580 6.84 35.69 9.85
C LEU A 580 7.11 35.43 11.34
N ALA A 581 6.47 34.40 11.91
CA ALA A 581 6.73 33.97 13.28
C ALA A 581 8.18 33.49 13.48
N ALA A 582 8.76 32.77 12.50
CA ALA A 582 10.15 32.35 12.55
C ALA A 582 11.12 33.54 12.50
N VAL A 583 10.85 34.57 11.68
CA VAL A 583 11.65 35.81 11.62
C VAL A 583 11.66 36.53 12.97
N ILE A 584 10.49 36.69 13.59
CA ILE A 584 10.35 37.35 14.89
C ILE A 584 11.06 36.55 15.98
N ALA A 585 10.85 35.23 16.03
CA ALA A 585 11.47 34.36 17.02
C ALA A 585 13.00 34.40 16.95
N VAL A 586 13.59 34.34 15.75
CA VAL A 586 15.05 34.44 15.57
C VAL A 586 15.57 35.81 15.98
N THR A 587 14.87 36.89 15.64
CA THR A 587 15.30 38.26 15.94
C THR A 587 15.30 38.54 17.45
N VAL A 588 14.26 38.10 18.16
CA VAL A 588 14.16 38.27 19.62
C VAL A 588 15.19 37.40 20.36
N THR A 589 15.52 36.23 19.83
CA THR A 589 16.44 35.28 20.49
C THR A 589 17.91 35.51 20.16
N ASN A 590 18.24 36.21 19.07
CA ASN A 590 19.63 36.41 18.65
C ASN A 590 20.54 37.07 19.71
N PRO A 591 20.15 38.17 20.41
CA PRO A 591 21.00 38.73 21.46
C PRO A 591 21.31 37.75 22.59
N LEU A 592 20.33 36.92 22.99
CA LEU A 592 20.52 35.88 23.99
C LEU A 592 21.42 34.75 23.48
N ASP A 593 21.34 34.42 22.19
CA ASP A 593 22.21 33.42 21.55
C ASP A 593 23.67 33.90 21.49
N VAL A 594 23.93 35.18 21.17
CA VAL A 594 25.30 35.74 21.18
C VAL A 594 25.89 35.74 22.59
N LEU A 595 25.12 36.16 23.61
CA LEU A 595 25.57 36.15 25.00
C LEU A 595 25.85 34.73 25.51
N LYS A 596 24.99 33.76 25.16
CA LYS A 596 25.21 32.34 25.45
C LYS A 596 26.52 31.85 24.84
N THR A 597 26.71 32.03 23.53
CA THR A 597 27.88 31.52 22.81
C THR A 597 29.19 32.10 23.37
N ARG A 598 29.21 33.39 23.74
CA ARG A 598 30.38 34.03 24.38
C ARG A 598 30.65 33.50 25.79
N ALA A 599 29.61 33.31 26.59
CA ALA A 599 29.74 32.74 27.93
C ALA A 599 30.18 31.27 27.93
N MET A 600 29.86 30.50 26.87
CA MET A 600 30.23 29.09 26.75
C MET A 600 31.62 28.87 26.14
N SER A 601 32.13 29.85 25.38
CA SER A 601 33.46 29.82 24.77
C SER A 601 34.58 30.33 25.69
N SER A 602 34.27 31.03 26.78
CA SER A 602 35.28 31.54 27.70
C SER A 602 35.89 30.46 28.62
N THR A 603 37.21 30.56 28.83
CA THR A 603 38.00 29.63 29.65
C THR A 603 38.18 30.12 31.10
N SER A 604 37.94 31.41 31.38
CA SER A 604 38.13 32.01 32.71
C SER A 604 37.03 31.65 33.71
N THR A 605 37.41 31.27 34.93
CA THR A 605 36.54 30.92 36.07
C THR A 605 35.89 32.14 36.73
N GLU A 606 36.38 33.35 36.48
CA GLU A 606 35.74 34.60 36.89
C GLU A 606 34.56 34.90 35.95
N GLY A 607 33.36 34.51 36.38
CA GLY A 607 32.13 34.71 35.62
C GLY A 607 31.80 36.20 35.49
N THR A 608 32.13 36.81 34.35
CA THR A 608 31.51 38.07 33.96
C THR A 608 30.03 37.82 33.73
N GLY A 609 29.18 38.30 34.64
CA GLY A 609 27.73 38.15 34.53
C GLY A 609 27.19 38.58 33.15
N MET A 610 26.01 38.09 32.79
CA MET A 610 25.35 38.38 31.50
C MET A 610 25.36 39.88 31.14
N VAL A 611 25.18 40.74 32.14
CA VAL A 611 25.21 42.21 32.01
C VAL A 611 26.61 42.76 31.72
N ALA A 612 27.65 42.19 32.33
CA ALA A 612 29.04 42.58 32.09
C ALA A 612 29.48 42.20 30.67
N THR A 613 29.14 40.98 30.22
CA THR A 613 29.44 40.51 28.85
C THR A 613 28.70 41.35 27.80
N ALA A 614 27.45 41.73 28.05
CA ALA A 614 26.68 42.60 27.17
C ALA A 614 27.24 44.03 27.13
N ARG A 615 27.61 44.59 28.28
CA ARG A 615 28.24 45.92 28.38
C ARG A 615 29.56 45.97 27.61
N GLU A 616 30.37 44.93 27.71
CA GLU A 616 31.64 44.85 26.98
C GLU A 616 31.44 44.67 25.48
N ALA A 617 30.46 43.84 25.07
CA ALA A 617 30.08 43.70 23.66
C ALA A 617 29.65 45.04 23.04
N ILE A 618 28.83 45.82 23.75
CA ILE A 618 28.40 47.16 23.31
C ILE A 618 29.59 48.10 23.20
N ARG A 619 30.54 48.04 24.15
CA ARG A 619 31.72 48.92 24.20
C ARG A 619 32.71 48.64 23.07
N ILE A 620 32.97 47.36 22.77
CA ILE A 620 33.96 46.94 21.75
C ILE A 620 33.37 46.96 20.34
N GLU A 621 32.12 46.51 20.17
CA GLU A 621 31.58 46.15 18.86
C GLU A 621 30.45 47.07 18.39
N GLY A 622 29.99 47.99 19.24
CA GLY A 622 28.85 48.86 18.97
C GLY A 622 27.52 48.09 18.91
N PRO A 623 26.37 48.78 18.71
CA PRO A 623 25.03 48.19 18.82
C PRO A 623 24.72 47.06 17.82
N ALA A 624 25.52 46.92 16.75
CA ALA A 624 25.35 45.88 15.74
C ALA A 624 25.73 44.46 16.21
N TRP A 625 26.33 44.30 17.40
CA TRP A 625 26.67 43.00 17.99
C TRP A 625 25.47 42.05 18.09
N ILE A 626 24.27 42.61 18.28
CA ILE A 626 22.99 41.91 18.46
C ILE A 626 22.60 41.10 17.22
N PHE A 627 23.10 41.43 16.03
CA PHE A 627 22.75 40.75 14.77
C PHE A 627 23.82 39.75 14.28
N ARG A 628 24.91 39.56 15.04
CA ARG A 628 25.94 38.58 14.65
C ARG A 628 25.37 37.17 14.65
N GLY A 629 25.57 36.46 13.53
CA GLY A 629 25.04 35.12 13.34
C GLY A 629 23.53 35.05 13.04
N TRP A 630 22.83 36.18 12.82
CA TRP A 630 21.39 36.17 12.54
C TRP A 630 21.05 35.44 11.22
N VAL A 631 21.78 35.73 10.14
CA VAL A 631 21.58 35.11 8.81
C VAL A 631 21.70 33.57 8.86
N PRO A 632 22.79 32.97 9.36
CA PRO A 632 22.87 31.51 9.47
C PRO A 632 21.82 30.94 10.44
N SER A 633 21.44 31.67 11.49
CA SER A 633 20.37 31.24 12.40
C SER A 633 19.02 31.15 11.70
N PHE A 634 18.67 32.17 10.90
CA PHE A 634 17.42 32.20 10.13
C PHE A 634 17.36 31.11 9.06
N LEU A 635 18.42 30.97 8.25
CA LEU A 635 18.53 29.94 7.22
C LEU A 635 18.45 28.51 7.78
N ARG A 636 18.80 28.33 9.06
CA ARG A 636 18.72 27.05 9.76
C ARG A 636 17.30 26.67 10.16
N VAL A 637 16.47 27.63 10.59
CA VAL A 637 15.16 27.35 11.20
C VAL A 637 14.21 26.61 10.25
N GLY A 638 14.13 27.02 8.98
CA GLY A 638 13.25 26.42 7.98
C GLY A 638 13.53 24.93 7.74
N PRO A 639 14.72 24.57 7.22
CA PRO A 639 15.09 23.18 6.96
C PRO A 639 15.04 22.30 8.22
N HIS A 640 15.47 22.84 9.38
CA HIS A 640 15.46 22.10 10.64
C HIS A 640 14.03 21.75 11.09
N THR A 641 13.12 22.72 11.03
CA THR A 641 11.71 22.53 11.41
C THR A 641 10.99 21.61 10.44
N MET A 642 11.27 21.76 9.14
CA MET A 642 10.72 20.92 8.08
C MET A 642 11.11 19.45 8.26
N LEU A 643 12.39 19.16 8.48
CA LEU A 643 12.88 17.78 8.70
C LEU A 643 12.32 17.15 9.99
N MET A 644 12.18 17.94 11.06
CA MET A 644 11.55 17.51 12.30
C MET A 644 10.07 17.13 12.09
N ILE A 645 9.34 17.93 11.31
CA ILE A 645 7.91 17.72 11.01
C ILE A 645 7.69 16.57 10.01
N PHE A 646 8.52 16.44 8.95
CA PHE A 646 8.39 15.35 7.97
C PHE A 646 8.50 13.97 8.61
N ARG A 647 9.29 13.81 9.68
CA ARG A 647 9.37 12.54 10.43
C ARG A 647 8.13 12.30 11.31
N ALA A 648 7.53 13.36 11.86
CA ALA A 648 6.26 13.28 12.58
C ALA A 648 5.07 12.97 11.63
N ILE A 649 5.05 13.57 10.43
CA ILE A 649 4.01 13.36 9.42
C ILE A 649 4.20 12.03 8.69
N GLY A 650 5.43 11.61 8.39
CA GLY A 650 5.72 10.38 7.66
C GLY A 650 5.22 9.11 8.37
N ILE A 651 5.18 9.11 9.71
CA ILE A 651 4.63 7.99 10.49
C ILE A 651 3.11 8.12 10.65
N THR A 652 2.59 9.35 10.80
CA THR A 652 1.14 9.61 10.83
C THR A 652 0.46 9.26 9.49
N GLN A 653 1.14 9.53 8.37
CA GLN A 653 0.69 9.13 7.03
C GLN A 653 0.85 7.62 6.79
N ARG A 654 1.92 6.96 7.30
CA ARG A 654 2.02 5.50 7.28
C ARG A 654 0.92 4.83 8.12
N ARG A 655 0.50 5.44 9.23
CA ARG A 655 -0.67 5.01 10.03
C ARG A 655 -1.99 5.18 9.26
N ASN A 656 -2.20 6.31 8.56
CA ASN A 656 -3.41 6.51 7.76
C ASN A 656 -3.47 5.59 6.53
N MET A 657 -2.32 5.31 5.89
CA MET A 657 -2.24 4.35 4.79
C MET A 657 -2.40 2.90 5.28
N ALA A 658 -1.82 2.52 6.41
CA ALA A 658 -2.05 1.20 7.01
C ALA A 658 -3.52 1.02 7.43
N THR A 659 -4.14 2.07 7.99
CA THR A 659 -5.57 2.07 8.34
C THR A 659 -6.45 1.99 7.08
N GLN A 660 -6.09 2.67 5.98
CA GLN A 660 -6.81 2.61 4.70
C GLN A 660 -6.65 1.29 3.94
N VAL A 661 -5.46 0.67 3.99
CA VAL A 661 -5.19 -0.62 3.35
C VAL A 661 -5.83 -1.77 4.14
N LEU A 662 -5.80 -1.72 5.48
CA LEU A 662 -6.51 -2.67 6.33
C LEU A 662 -8.04 -2.52 6.23
N THR A 663 -8.58 -1.29 6.14
CA THR A 663 -10.03 -1.09 5.96
C THR A 663 -10.56 -1.58 4.61
N LYS A 664 -9.77 -1.51 3.53
CA LYS A 664 -10.14 -2.11 2.24
C LYS A 664 -10.14 -3.64 2.28
N SER A 665 -9.18 -4.26 2.99
CA SER A 665 -9.11 -5.71 3.16
C SER A 665 -10.27 -6.25 4.03
N THR A 666 -10.67 -5.54 5.08
CA THR A 666 -11.80 -5.95 5.95
C THR A 666 -13.19 -5.73 5.35
N LYS A 667 -13.35 -4.84 4.35
CA LYS A 667 -14.67 -4.61 3.72
C LYS A 667 -15.07 -5.73 2.76
N ALA A 668 -14.10 -6.34 2.07
CA ALA A 668 -14.36 -7.50 1.21
C ALA A 668 -14.72 -8.76 2.03
N GLU A 669 -14.31 -8.85 3.30
CA GLU A 669 -14.70 -9.92 4.22
C GLU A 669 -16.13 -9.74 4.80
N LEU A 670 -16.60 -8.49 4.89
CA LEU A 670 -17.87 -8.14 5.54
C LEU A 670 -19.10 -8.36 4.64
N PHE A 671 -18.97 -8.21 3.33
CA PHE A 671 -20.07 -8.47 2.40
C PHE A 671 -19.52 -9.25 1.20
N PRO A 672 -19.83 -10.56 1.08
CA PRO A 672 -19.22 -11.41 0.06
C PRO A 672 -19.63 -10.97 -1.35
N ASN A 673 -18.76 -11.22 -2.32
CA ASN A 673 -19.06 -10.98 -3.73
C ASN A 673 -20.30 -11.76 -4.16
N GLY A 674 -21.31 -11.06 -4.69
CA GLY A 674 -22.60 -11.66 -5.03
C GLY A 674 -23.63 -11.64 -3.89
N GLY A 675 -23.30 -11.06 -2.72
CA GLY A 675 -24.19 -10.92 -1.58
C GLY A 675 -25.48 -10.14 -1.88
N TRP A 676 -26.51 -10.48 -1.11
CA TRP A 676 -27.87 -9.94 -1.24
C TRP A 676 -28.29 -9.17 0.01
N ASP A 677 -28.87 -7.99 -0.19
CA ASP A 677 -29.76 -7.37 0.80
C ASP A 677 -31.20 -7.78 0.52
N THR A 678 -31.74 -8.74 1.28
CA THR A 678 -33.08 -9.29 0.99
C THR A 678 -34.25 -8.46 1.51
N HIS A 679 -33.98 -7.30 2.12
CA HIS A 679 -35.04 -6.46 2.68
C HIS A 679 -34.61 -5.00 2.78
N HIS A 680 -35.09 -4.17 1.87
CA HIS A 680 -35.01 -2.71 1.96
C HIS A 680 -36.27 -2.07 1.35
N HIS A 681 -36.44 -0.78 1.59
CA HIS A 681 -37.55 0.05 1.13
C HIS A 681 -37.01 1.35 0.51
N ILE A 682 -37.82 1.98 -0.34
CA ILE A 682 -37.55 3.30 -0.93
C ILE A 682 -38.80 4.15 -0.75
N PHE A 683 -38.61 5.40 -0.35
CA PHE A 683 -39.69 6.34 -0.07
C PHE A 683 -39.41 7.67 -0.79
N GLU A 684 -40.09 7.93 -1.90
CA GLU A 684 -40.02 9.19 -2.65
C GLU A 684 -41.40 9.87 -2.75
N PRO A 685 -41.86 10.56 -1.69
CA PRO A 685 -43.18 11.20 -1.66
C PRO A 685 -43.35 12.33 -2.68
N SER A 686 -42.24 12.89 -3.19
CA SER A 686 -42.25 13.92 -4.24
C SER A 686 -42.71 13.39 -5.59
N THR A 687 -42.51 12.10 -5.86
CA THR A 687 -42.83 11.45 -7.14
C THR A 687 -44.10 10.62 -7.03
N PHE A 688 -44.27 9.91 -5.91
CA PHE A 688 -45.42 9.06 -5.66
C PHE A 688 -46.06 9.45 -4.33
N SER A 689 -47.35 9.79 -4.34
CA SER A 689 -48.09 10.15 -3.13
C SER A 689 -48.27 8.94 -2.21
N TYR A 690 -48.16 9.15 -0.89
CA TYR A 690 -48.51 8.11 0.07
C TYR A 690 -50.02 7.87 0.13
N SER A 691 -50.41 6.64 0.48
CA SER A 691 -51.81 6.27 0.62
C SER A 691 -52.49 7.02 1.79
N PRO A 692 -53.77 7.39 1.68
CA PRO A 692 -54.56 7.87 2.82
C PRO A 692 -54.72 6.83 3.95
N THR A 693 -54.63 5.53 3.63
CA THR A 693 -54.77 4.41 4.59
C THR A 693 -53.45 3.93 5.16
N ARG A 694 -52.37 4.69 4.99
CA ARG A 694 -51.02 4.31 5.43
C ARG A 694 -50.92 4.08 6.94
N HIS A 695 -50.12 3.10 7.31
CA HIS A 695 -49.80 2.75 8.70
C HIS A 695 -48.68 3.61 9.32
N LEU A 696 -47.90 4.30 8.47
CA LEU A 696 -46.76 5.13 8.85
C LEU A 696 -46.47 6.17 7.76
N THR A 697 -46.05 7.38 8.13
CA THR A 697 -45.52 8.41 7.22
C THR A 697 -43.99 8.52 7.38
N PRO A 698 -43.19 7.88 6.52
CA PRO A 698 -41.74 8.00 6.55
C PRO A 698 -41.24 9.26 5.80
N PRO A 699 -40.09 9.84 6.19
CA PRO A 699 -39.38 10.85 5.42
C PRO A 699 -38.93 10.32 4.05
N ALA A 700 -38.47 11.22 3.19
CA ALA A 700 -37.92 10.83 1.90
C ALA A 700 -36.60 10.05 2.05
N ALA A 701 -36.55 8.85 1.44
CA ALA A 701 -35.38 8.02 1.28
C ALA A 701 -35.28 7.61 -0.20
N THR A 702 -34.47 8.35 -0.95
CA THR A 702 -34.42 8.27 -2.43
C THR A 702 -33.62 7.10 -2.95
N VAL A 703 -33.84 6.75 -4.23
CA VAL A 703 -33.03 5.76 -4.97
C VAL A 703 -31.54 6.12 -4.93
N GLN A 704 -31.22 7.41 -5.03
CA GLN A 704 -29.83 7.88 -4.96
C GLN A 704 -29.21 7.65 -3.57
N SER A 705 -29.99 7.88 -2.51
CA SER A 705 -29.55 7.62 -1.13
C SER A 705 -29.28 6.13 -0.92
N PHE A 706 -30.12 5.26 -1.50
CA PHE A 706 -29.90 3.82 -1.47
C PHE A 706 -28.67 3.40 -2.28
N LYS A 707 -28.41 3.98 -3.46
CA LYS A 707 -27.19 3.70 -4.23
C LYS A 707 -25.92 4.01 -3.44
N THR A 708 -25.91 5.12 -2.70
CA THR A 708 -24.81 5.48 -1.79
C THR A 708 -24.67 4.46 -0.65
N PHE A 709 -25.78 4.05 -0.04
CA PHE A 709 -25.80 3.01 1.00
C PHE A 709 -25.26 1.66 0.49
N ARG A 710 -25.75 1.21 -0.68
CA ARG A 710 -25.31 0.01 -1.41
C ARG A 710 -23.80 0.02 -1.64
N GLN A 711 -23.25 1.14 -2.11
CA GLN A 711 -21.81 1.30 -2.34
C GLN A 711 -21.00 1.31 -1.03
N LYS A 712 -21.54 1.88 0.05
CA LYS A 712 -20.87 1.94 1.35
C LYS A 712 -20.61 0.54 1.93
N LEU A 713 -21.62 -0.34 1.87
CA LEU A 713 -21.58 -1.70 2.41
C LEU A 713 -21.06 -2.76 1.43
N GLY A 714 -21.00 -2.47 0.12
CA GLY A 714 -20.57 -3.43 -0.90
C GLY A 714 -21.68 -4.37 -1.38
N ILE A 715 -22.95 -3.95 -1.27
CA ILE A 715 -24.11 -4.78 -1.65
C ILE A 715 -24.17 -4.94 -3.19
N THR A 716 -24.14 -6.18 -3.66
CA THR A 716 -24.20 -6.48 -5.10
C THR A 716 -25.62 -6.72 -5.62
N ASN A 717 -26.46 -7.43 -4.87
CA ASN A 717 -27.84 -7.73 -5.24
C ASN A 717 -28.80 -7.25 -4.14
N SER A 718 -30.04 -6.92 -4.48
CA SER A 718 -31.01 -6.48 -3.48
C SER A 718 -32.44 -6.91 -3.78
N VAL A 719 -33.27 -7.01 -2.74
CA VAL A 719 -34.71 -7.25 -2.85
C VAL A 719 -35.46 -6.05 -2.29
N LEU A 720 -36.08 -5.29 -3.18
CA LEU A 720 -36.87 -4.12 -2.82
C LEU A 720 -38.25 -4.59 -2.38
N THR A 721 -38.55 -4.41 -1.09
CA THR A 721 -39.83 -4.76 -0.52
C THR A 721 -40.77 -3.57 -0.57
N HIS A 722 -42.01 -3.78 -0.99
CA HIS A 722 -43.01 -2.71 -1.06
C HIS A 722 -43.20 -2.01 0.29
N GLY A 723 -43.15 -0.69 0.26
CA GLY A 723 -43.46 0.14 1.42
C GLY A 723 -44.97 0.23 1.59
N LEU A 724 -45.51 -0.37 2.66
CA LEU A 724 -46.96 -0.34 2.95
C LEU A 724 -47.52 1.09 3.16
N SER A 725 -46.68 2.11 3.22
CA SER A 725 -47.09 3.53 3.20
C SER A 725 -47.67 3.97 1.86
N TYR A 726 -47.37 3.26 0.78
CA TYR A 726 -47.98 3.45 -0.54
C TYR A 726 -49.31 2.70 -0.71
N GLY A 727 -49.76 1.95 0.30
CA GLY A 727 -50.93 1.09 0.18
C GLY A 727 -50.67 -0.08 -0.76
N ASP A 728 -51.64 -0.42 -1.59
CA ASP A 728 -51.60 -1.59 -2.47
C ASP A 728 -51.15 -1.23 -3.92
N ASP A 729 -50.88 0.06 -4.18
CA ASP A 729 -50.34 0.52 -5.47
C ASP A 729 -48.84 0.20 -5.60
N CYS A 730 -48.52 -0.79 -6.43
CA CYS A 730 -47.15 -1.22 -6.72
C CYS A 730 -46.47 -0.43 -7.87
N THR A 731 -47.06 0.66 -8.37
CA THR A 731 -46.47 1.46 -9.46
C THR A 731 -45.11 2.04 -9.09
N SER A 732 -44.96 2.50 -7.84
CA SER A 732 -43.68 2.98 -7.30
C SER A 732 -42.63 1.86 -7.28
N LEU A 733 -43.00 0.67 -6.80
CA LEU A 733 -42.13 -0.50 -6.75
C LEU A 733 -41.62 -0.89 -8.15
N LYS A 734 -42.50 -1.01 -9.14
CA LYS A 734 -42.13 -1.35 -10.53
C LYS A 734 -41.13 -0.34 -11.11
N THR A 735 -41.35 0.94 -10.82
CA THR A 735 -40.47 2.02 -11.27
C THR A 735 -39.10 1.93 -10.62
N PHE A 736 -39.03 1.76 -9.30
CA PHE A 736 -37.76 1.69 -8.57
C PHE A 736 -36.94 0.44 -8.90
N VAL A 737 -37.58 -0.73 -9.05
CA VAL A 737 -36.90 -1.96 -9.51
C VAL A 737 -36.26 -1.74 -10.89
N THR A 738 -36.97 -1.08 -11.79
CA THR A 738 -36.44 -0.77 -13.13
C THR A 738 -35.27 0.23 -13.06
N GLN A 739 -35.33 1.25 -12.20
CA GLN A 739 -34.26 2.23 -12.01
C GLN A 739 -33.00 1.66 -11.33
N LEU A 740 -33.15 0.66 -10.46
CA LEU A 740 -32.05 -0.04 -9.81
C LEU A 740 -31.43 -1.13 -10.69
N GLY A 741 -32.18 -1.60 -11.69
CA GLY A 741 -31.75 -2.58 -12.67
C GLY A 741 -32.26 -3.99 -12.36
N LYS A 742 -33.09 -4.54 -13.27
CA LYS A 742 -33.75 -5.85 -13.12
C LYS A 742 -32.79 -7.04 -12.99
N SER A 743 -31.53 -6.90 -13.39
CA SER A 743 -30.51 -7.95 -13.27
C SER A 743 -29.90 -8.02 -11.87
N SER A 744 -30.02 -6.96 -11.06
CA SER A 744 -29.42 -6.91 -9.71
C SER A 744 -30.44 -6.68 -8.59
N THR A 745 -31.66 -6.28 -8.94
CA THR A 745 -32.72 -6.00 -7.96
C THR A 745 -34.00 -6.74 -8.32
N SER A 746 -34.50 -7.51 -7.37
CA SER A 746 -35.82 -8.17 -7.44
C SER A 746 -36.83 -7.42 -6.55
N GLY A 747 -38.11 -7.50 -6.88
CA GLY A 747 -39.18 -6.85 -6.10
C GLY A 747 -40.02 -7.84 -5.27
N VAL A 748 -40.50 -7.40 -4.11
CA VAL A 748 -41.58 -8.07 -3.36
C VAL A 748 -42.76 -7.10 -3.24
N GLY A 749 -43.84 -7.41 -3.94
CA GLY A 749 -45.02 -6.56 -4.08
C GLY A 749 -46.11 -6.84 -3.06
N VAL A 750 -47.22 -6.11 -3.14
CA VAL A 750 -48.45 -6.36 -2.40
C VAL A 750 -49.60 -6.46 -3.41
N ILE A 751 -50.61 -7.26 -3.10
CA ILE A 751 -51.84 -7.35 -3.89
C ILE A 751 -53.04 -7.31 -2.95
N ASP A 752 -54.19 -6.96 -3.50
CA ASP A 752 -55.49 -7.27 -2.91
C ASP A 752 -56.05 -8.52 -3.61
N PRO A 753 -56.15 -9.68 -2.93
CA PRO A 753 -56.59 -10.93 -3.56
C PRO A 753 -57.97 -10.86 -4.23
N GLU A 754 -58.83 -9.95 -3.79
CA GLU A 754 -60.19 -9.77 -4.32
C GLU A 754 -60.22 -8.78 -5.49
N ASN A 755 -59.47 -7.67 -5.40
CA ASN A 755 -59.54 -6.56 -6.35
C ASN A 755 -58.45 -6.56 -7.43
N THR A 756 -57.27 -7.13 -7.16
CA THR A 756 -56.17 -7.14 -8.14
C THR A 756 -56.42 -8.17 -9.24
N THR A 757 -56.35 -7.71 -10.49
CA THR A 757 -56.57 -8.53 -11.69
C THR A 757 -55.39 -9.45 -11.98
N ASP A 758 -55.61 -10.53 -12.73
CA ASP A 758 -54.52 -11.44 -13.11
C ASP A 758 -53.51 -10.79 -14.06
N ASP A 759 -53.94 -9.84 -14.89
CA ASP A 759 -53.07 -9.09 -15.79
C ASP A 759 -52.13 -8.14 -15.03
N GLU A 760 -52.59 -7.48 -13.97
CA GLU A 760 -51.74 -6.67 -13.10
C GLU A 760 -50.65 -7.52 -12.41
N ILE A 761 -50.99 -8.74 -12.00
CA ILE A 761 -50.03 -9.67 -11.39
C ILE A 761 -48.98 -10.13 -12.42
N ARG A 762 -49.39 -10.35 -13.68
CA ARG A 762 -48.47 -10.66 -14.78
C ARG A 762 -47.56 -9.47 -15.13
N ASP A 763 -48.09 -8.25 -15.10
CA ASP A 763 -47.29 -7.03 -15.28
C ASP A 763 -46.27 -6.86 -14.16
N MET A 764 -46.66 -7.15 -12.91
CA MET A 764 -45.72 -7.20 -11.77
C MET A 764 -44.59 -8.21 -12.01
N GLN A 765 -44.91 -9.40 -12.52
CA GLN A 765 -43.90 -10.40 -12.88
C GLN A 765 -42.93 -9.88 -13.94
N ALA A 766 -43.45 -9.25 -15.01
CA ALA A 766 -42.63 -8.66 -16.07
C ALA A 766 -41.76 -7.48 -15.58
N ALA A 767 -42.19 -6.79 -14.52
CA ALA A 767 -41.44 -5.73 -13.87
C ALA A 767 -40.29 -6.22 -12.97
N GLY A 768 -40.17 -7.53 -12.72
CA GLY A 768 -39.11 -8.12 -11.87
C GLY A 768 -39.56 -8.42 -10.43
N ILE A 769 -40.87 -8.52 -10.18
CA ILE A 769 -41.41 -8.92 -8.88
C ILE A 769 -41.40 -10.45 -8.77
N CYS A 770 -40.90 -10.94 -7.64
CA CYS A 770 -40.62 -12.36 -7.38
C CYS A 770 -41.29 -12.90 -6.10
N GLY A 771 -42.04 -12.04 -5.39
CA GLY A 771 -42.68 -12.40 -4.13
C GLY A 771 -43.80 -11.44 -3.76
N LEU A 772 -44.62 -11.85 -2.80
CA LEU A 772 -45.68 -11.04 -2.22
C LEU A 772 -45.48 -10.87 -0.73
N ARG A 773 -45.65 -9.64 -0.25
CA ARG A 773 -45.77 -9.30 1.16
C ARG A 773 -47.25 -9.31 1.53
N VAL A 774 -47.60 -10.07 2.56
CA VAL A 774 -48.98 -10.15 3.05
C VAL A 774 -49.30 -8.92 3.89
N ASN A 775 -50.22 -8.08 3.41
CA ASN A 775 -50.56 -6.81 4.06
C ASN A 775 -51.57 -7.01 5.21
N LEU A 776 -51.11 -7.53 6.35
CA LEU A 776 -51.96 -7.77 7.51
C LEU A 776 -52.58 -6.50 8.11
N TYR A 777 -52.01 -5.31 7.86
CA TYR A 777 -52.58 -4.03 8.29
C TYR A 777 -53.85 -3.67 7.53
N HIS A 778 -53.86 -3.85 6.21
CA HIS A 778 -55.04 -3.59 5.37
C HIS A 778 -56.24 -4.42 5.83
N PHE A 779 -56.03 -5.71 6.10
CA PHE A 779 -57.07 -6.64 6.53
C PHE A 779 -57.37 -6.60 8.03
N LYS A 780 -56.73 -5.71 8.82
CA LYS A 780 -56.85 -5.65 10.28
C LYS A 780 -56.56 -6.99 10.99
N ALA A 781 -55.72 -7.82 10.38
CA ALA A 781 -55.38 -9.17 10.84
C ALA A 781 -54.21 -9.20 11.85
N MET A 782 -53.67 -8.05 12.24
CA MET A 782 -52.49 -7.99 13.13
C MET A 782 -52.76 -8.58 14.54
N GLU A 783 -54.01 -8.55 15.00
CA GLU A 783 -54.41 -9.00 16.35
C GLU A 783 -55.28 -10.27 16.34
N ASP A 784 -55.56 -10.85 15.16
CA ASP A 784 -56.44 -12.01 14.99
C ASP A 784 -55.78 -13.09 14.12
N VAL A 785 -55.45 -14.23 14.74
CA VAL A 785 -54.76 -15.35 14.08
C VAL A 785 -55.61 -16.05 13.01
N GLU A 786 -56.93 -16.15 13.19
CA GLU A 786 -57.80 -16.79 12.20
C GLU A 786 -57.95 -15.89 10.97
N LEU A 787 -57.96 -14.58 11.17
CA LEU A 787 -57.90 -13.63 10.07
C LEU A 787 -56.55 -13.68 9.35
N GLN A 788 -55.42 -13.86 10.06
CA GLN A 788 -54.11 -14.09 9.42
C GLN A 788 -54.11 -15.33 8.53
N LYS A 789 -54.67 -16.45 9.01
CA LYS A 789 -54.82 -17.68 8.21
C LYS A 789 -55.68 -17.43 6.97
N LYS A 790 -56.83 -16.76 7.13
CA LYS A 790 -57.74 -16.44 6.03
C LYS A 790 -57.03 -15.58 4.96
N THR A 791 -56.33 -14.53 5.38
CA THR A 791 -55.57 -13.68 4.46
C THR A 791 -54.45 -14.45 3.79
N LEU A 792 -53.67 -15.25 4.51
CA LEU A 792 -52.59 -16.03 3.90
C LEU A 792 -53.13 -17.03 2.87
N ARG A 793 -54.25 -17.71 3.18
CA ARG A 793 -54.92 -18.64 2.26
C ARG A 793 -55.34 -17.94 0.96
N ALA A 794 -55.91 -16.75 1.05
CA ALA A 794 -56.31 -15.97 -0.13
C ALA A 794 -55.11 -15.62 -1.04
N TYR A 795 -53.97 -15.21 -0.46
CA TYR A 795 -52.75 -14.97 -1.24
C TYR A 795 -52.19 -16.26 -1.86
N LEU A 796 -52.20 -17.35 -1.09
CA LEU A 796 -51.71 -18.65 -1.51
C LEU A 796 -52.51 -19.21 -2.69
N GLU A 797 -53.85 -19.08 -2.64
CA GLU A 797 -54.75 -19.47 -3.72
C GLU A 797 -54.43 -18.69 -5.01
N ARG A 798 -54.19 -17.38 -4.94
CA ARG A 798 -53.83 -16.56 -6.11
C ARG A 798 -52.50 -16.98 -6.74
N VAL A 799 -51.46 -17.16 -5.94
CA VAL A 799 -50.12 -17.56 -6.41
C VAL A 799 -50.14 -18.98 -6.97
N THR A 800 -50.90 -19.88 -6.36
CA THR A 800 -51.04 -21.26 -6.82
C THR A 800 -51.84 -21.35 -8.11
N ARG A 801 -52.97 -20.64 -8.20
CA ARG A 801 -53.83 -20.57 -9.40
C ARG A 801 -53.07 -20.07 -10.62
N LEU A 802 -52.21 -19.06 -10.44
CA LEU A 802 -51.38 -18.50 -11.51
C LEU A 802 -50.07 -19.27 -11.74
N SER A 803 -49.83 -20.34 -11.00
CA SER A 803 -48.60 -21.15 -11.07
C SER A 803 -47.30 -20.36 -10.89
N LEU A 804 -47.33 -19.25 -10.14
CA LEU A 804 -46.18 -18.37 -9.95
C LEU A 804 -45.23 -18.92 -8.87
N PRO A 805 -43.91 -19.00 -9.11
CA PRO A 805 -42.92 -19.48 -8.13
C PRO A 805 -42.66 -18.52 -6.95
N TRP A 806 -43.56 -17.58 -6.72
CA TRP A 806 -43.36 -16.47 -5.79
C TRP A 806 -43.33 -16.91 -4.33
N SER A 807 -42.47 -16.24 -3.56
CA SER A 807 -42.43 -16.37 -2.11
C SER A 807 -43.50 -15.49 -1.44
N LEU A 808 -44.02 -15.96 -0.29
CA LEU A 808 -44.92 -15.18 0.56
C LEU A 808 -44.13 -14.70 1.79
N THR A 809 -44.18 -13.41 2.06
CA THR A 809 -43.53 -12.79 3.22
C THR A 809 -44.57 -12.26 4.20
N MET A 810 -44.48 -12.63 5.47
CA MET A 810 -45.35 -12.11 6.53
C MET A 810 -44.59 -11.70 7.79
N THR A 811 -45.16 -10.76 8.54
CA THR A 811 -44.65 -10.38 9.86
C THR A 811 -45.81 -10.29 10.83
N THR A 812 -45.80 -11.08 11.90
CA THR A 812 -46.78 -10.99 13.00
C THR A 812 -46.17 -10.26 14.19
N ILE A 813 -46.94 -9.40 14.86
CA ILE A 813 -46.52 -8.74 16.11
C ILE A 813 -46.66 -9.65 17.34
N ARG A 814 -47.46 -10.69 17.24
CA ARG A 814 -47.74 -11.65 18.31
C ARG A 814 -47.02 -12.96 18.03
N THR A 815 -45.96 -13.21 18.78
CA THR A 815 -45.14 -14.42 18.61
C THR A 815 -45.86 -15.68 19.07
N ASP A 816 -46.80 -15.57 20.00
CA ASP A 816 -47.62 -16.68 20.48
C ASP A 816 -48.58 -17.24 19.41
N PHE A 817 -48.87 -16.49 18.35
CA PHE A 817 -49.68 -17.02 17.23
C PHE A 817 -48.98 -18.14 16.47
N TRP A 818 -47.66 -18.27 16.58
CA TRP A 818 -46.91 -19.33 15.92
C TRP A 818 -47.28 -20.74 16.39
N ASP A 819 -47.80 -20.90 17.61
CA ASP A 819 -48.34 -22.19 18.09
C ASP A 819 -49.54 -22.65 17.25
N THR A 820 -50.36 -21.70 16.81
CA THR A 820 -51.56 -21.94 15.99
C THR A 820 -51.26 -21.89 14.48
N LEU A 821 -50.23 -21.14 14.07
CA LEU A 821 -49.80 -21.05 12.67
C LEU A 821 -48.93 -22.24 12.23
N GLU A 822 -48.17 -22.87 13.14
CA GLU A 822 -47.33 -24.03 12.78
C GLU A 822 -48.12 -25.17 12.11
N PRO A 823 -49.24 -25.66 12.67
CA PRO A 823 -50.05 -26.68 12.01
C PRO A 823 -50.57 -26.23 10.64
N PHE A 824 -51.03 -24.98 10.54
CA PHE A 824 -51.53 -24.40 9.29
C PHE A 824 -50.45 -24.32 8.20
N VAL A 825 -49.22 -23.92 8.56
CA VAL A 825 -48.09 -23.89 7.62
C VAL A 825 -47.77 -25.29 7.11
N ARG A 826 -47.84 -26.31 7.97
CA ARG A 826 -47.56 -27.71 7.60
C ARG A 826 -48.66 -28.30 6.71
N GLU A 827 -49.92 -28.06 7.05
CA GLU A 827 -51.06 -28.72 6.42
C GLU A 827 -51.53 -28.01 5.15
N GLU A 828 -51.43 -26.67 5.09
CA GLU A 828 -51.99 -25.89 3.98
C GLU A 828 -50.93 -25.19 3.14
N VAL A 829 -49.86 -24.66 3.74
CA VAL A 829 -48.83 -23.91 2.99
C VAL A 829 -47.80 -24.84 2.35
N ALA A 830 -47.22 -25.75 3.12
CA ALA A 830 -46.16 -26.65 2.66
C ALA A 830 -46.54 -27.49 1.41
N PRO A 831 -47.77 -28.04 1.28
CA PRO A 831 -48.15 -28.81 0.09
C PRO A 831 -48.18 -28.02 -1.22
N THR A 832 -48.30 -26.69 -1.15
CA THR A 832 -48.28 -25.83 -2.35
C THR A 832 -46.89 -25.64 -2.95
N GLY A 833 -45.84 -25.99 -2.20
CA GLY A 833 -44.45 -25.79 -2.60
C GLY A 833 -44.00 -24.33 -2.63
N ARG A 834 -44.80 -23.37 -2.13
CA ARG A 834 -44.45 -21.95 -2.11
C ARG A 834 -43.66 -21.59 -0.85
N PRO A 835 -42.49 -20.92 -0.97
CA PRO A 835 -41.71 -20.52 0.19
C PRO A 835 -42.47 -19.50 1.06
N LEU A 836 -42.55 -19.78 2.37
CA LEU A 836 -43.00 -18.81 3.36
C LEU A 836 -41.79 -18.19 4.06
N ILE A 837 -41.80 -16.86 4.21
CA ILE A 837 -40.73 -16.07 4.83
C ILE A 837 -41.33 -15.25 5.96
N THR A 838 -40.67 -15.24 7.12
CA THR A 838 -40.96 -14.30 8.20
C THR A 838 -39.83 -13.29 8.38
N ASP A 839 -40.21 -12.01 8.48
CA ASP A 839 -39.24 -10.92 8.62
C ASP A 839 -38.82 -10.72 10.09
N HIS A 840 -37.69 -10.05 10.29
CA HIS A 840 -37.25 -9.51 11.59
C HIS A 840 -37.18 -10.55 12.71
N PHE A 841 -36.53 -11.69 12.47
CA PHE A 841 -36.40 -12.80 13.42
C PHE A 841 -37.74 -13.43 13.85
N GLY A 842 -38.82 -13.22 13.07
CA GLY A 842 -40.18 -13.56 13.50
C GLY A 842 -40.64 -12.77 14.73
N LEU A 843 -39.99 -11.63 15.03
CA LEU A 843 -40.10 -10.82 16.23
C LEU A 843 -39.81 -11.51 17.57
N LEU A 844 -39.14 -12.67 17.56
CA LEU A 844 -38.58 -13.28 18.76
C LEU A 844 -37.60 -12.31 19.43
N LYS A 845 -37.74 -12.12 20.74
CA LYS A 845 -37.04 -11.09 21.50
C LYS A 845 -35.72 -11.61 22.07
N ALA A 846 -34.74 -10.72 22.11
CA ALA A 846 -33.49 -10.92 22.82
C ALA A 846 -33.70 -10.78 24.35
N PRO A 847 -32.79 -11.32 25.19
CA PRO A 847 -32.84 -11.19 26.64
C PRO A 847 -33.06 -9.75 27.15
N SER A 848 -32.52 -8.74 26.46
CA SER A 848 -32.72 -7.34 26.88
C SER A 848 -34.18 -6.89 26.83
N MET A 849 -34.96 -7.41 25.88
CA MET A 849 -36.37 -7.06 25.65
C MET A 849 -37.35 -8.06 26.28
N LEU A 850 -36.87 -9.20 26.75
CA LEU A 850 -37.73 -10.22 27.35
C LEU A 850 -38.20 -9.80 28.76
N PRO A 851 -39.46 -10.13 29.13
CA PRO A 851 -39.92 -10.05 30.51
C PRO A 851 -39.04 -10.87 31.46
N ALA A 852 -38.91 -10.46 32.72
CA ALA A 852 -38.00 -11.07 33.70
C ALA A 852 -38.11 -12.60 33.80
N GLN A 853 -39.32 -13.15 33.66
CA GLN A 853 -39.59 -14.59 33.70
C GLN A 853 -38.89 -15.40 32.59
N TYR A 854 -38.61 -14.78 31.43
CA TYR A 854 -37.98 -15.44 30.28
C TYR A 854 -36.50 -15.02 30.09
N ARG A 855 -35.95 -14.16 30.96
CA ARG A 855 -34.55 -13.72 30.82
C ARG A 855 -33.55 -14.81 31.19
N GLN A 856 -33.89 -15.68 32.15
CA GLN A 856 -33.03 -16.78 32.56
C GLN A 856 -32.94 -17.87 31.49
N ASP A 857 -34.07 -18.17 30.84
CA ASP A 857 -34.14 -19.06 29.69
C ASP A 857 -34.95 -18.42 28.55
N PRO A 858 -34.29 -17.72 27.61
CA PRO A 858 -34.92 -17.09 26.47
C PRO A 858 -35.60 -18.06 25.49
N THR A 859 -35.31 -19.37 25.58
CA THR A 859 -35.90 -20.38 24.70
C THR A 859 -37.34 -20.73 25.06
N GLN A 860 -37.79 -20.38 26.28
CA GLN A 860 -39.18 -20.55 26.74
C GLN A 860 -40.13 -19.46 26.26
N GLN A 861 -39.65 -18.47 25.49
CA GLN A 861 -40.52 -17.41 25.01
C GLN A 861 -41.59 -17.96 24.03
N PRO A 862 -42.83 -17.43 24.06
CA PRO A 862 -43.89 -17.84 23.15
C PRO A 862 -43.47 -17.70 21.68
N GLY A 863 -43.71 -18.73 20.87
CA GLY A 863 -43.36 -18.79 19.45
C GLY A 863 -41.95 -19.29 19.12
N PHE A 864 -41.03 -19.40 20.09
CA PHE A 864 -39.65 -19.85 19.82
C PHE A 864 -39.61 -21.29 19.28
N ALA A 865 -40.23 -22.24 19.99
CA ALA A 865 -40.21 -23.64 19.59
C ALA A 865 -40.95 -23.93 18.27
N PRO A 866 -42.14 -23.37 17.99
CA PRO A 866 -42.80 -23.54 16.69
C PRO A 866 -41.99 -23.03 15.50
N ILE A 867 -41.43 -21.80 15.59
CA ILE A 867 -40.59 -21.24 14.52
C ILE A 867 -39.39 -22.15 14.28
N LEU A 868 -38.71 -22.57 15.35
CA LEU A 868 -37.52 -23.40 15.25
C LEU A 868 -37.81 -24.76 14.59
N ARG A 869 -38.95 -25.39 14.91
CA ARG A 869 -39.40 -26.64 14.27
C ARG A 869 -39.68 -26.45 12.78
N LEU A 870 -40.37 -25.37 12.39
CA LEU A 870 -40.64 -25.08 10.98
C LEU A 870 -39.35 -24.80 10.19
N VAL A 871 -38.39 -24.10 10.78
CA VAL A 871 -37.06 -23.85 10.18
C VAL A 871 -36.29 -25.16 10.02
N LYS A 872 -36.23 -25.98 11.08
CA LYS A 872 -35.58 -27.30 11.08
C LYS A 872 -36.12 -28.19 9.96
N ASP A 873 -37.45 -28.24 9.82
CA ASP A 873 -38.12 -29.05 8.81
C ASP A 873 -38.08 -28.43 7.40
N GLY A 874 -37.53 -27.22 7.27
CA GLY A 874 -37.35 -26.55 5.99
C GLY A 874 -38.61 -25.91 5.41
N LEU A 875 -39.62 -25.63 6.24
CA LEU A 875 -40.92 -25.09 5.83
C LEU A 875 -41.01 -23.56 5.94
N LEU A 876 -40.13 -22.94 6.73
CA LEU A 876 -40.12 -21.50 6.97
C LEU A 876 -38.73 -20.91 6.77
N TYR A 877 -38.64 -19.78 6.07
CA TYR A 877 -37.45 -18.94 6.04
C TYR A 877 -37.55 -17.80 7.06
N VAL A 878 -36.42 -17.44 7.67
CA VAL A 878 -36.34 -16.32 8.63
C VAL A 878 -35.35 -15.28 8.14
N LYS A 879 -35.78 -14.01 8.07
CA LYS A 879 -34.89 -12.89 7.80
C LYS A 879 -34.27 -12.34 9.09
N LEU A 880 -32.94 -12.30 9.13
CA LEU A 880 -32.18 -11.60 10.16
C LEU A 880 -32.08 -10.11 9.78
N SER A 881 -33.18 -9.38 9.98
CA SER A 881 -33.30 -7.95 9.64
C SER A 881 -33.80 -7.14 10.82
N ALA A 882 -33.54 -5.82 10.82
CA ALA A 882 -34.01 -4.87 11.83
C ALA A 882 -33.76 -5.31 13.30
N PRO A 883 -32.50 -5.57 13.71
CA PRO A 883 -32.18 -6.07 15.05
C PRO A 883 -32.68 -5.17 16.19
N TYR A 884 -32.80 -3.85 15.95
CA TYR A 884 -33.38 -2.87 16.86
C TYR A 884 -34.86 -3.09 17.20
N ARG A 885 -35.59 -3.95 16.47
CA ARG A 885 -36.97 -4.35 16.79
C ARG A 885 -37.03 -5.45 17.87
N VAL A 886 -35.90 -6.14 18.13
CA VAL A 886 -35.83 -7.33 18.97
C VAL A 886 -34.73 -7.27 20.04
N SER A 887 -33.80 -6.31 19.98
CA SER A 887 -32.73 -6.09 20.96
C SER A 887 -32.52 -4.59 21.27
N GLU A 888 -32.05 -4.30 22.49
CA GLU A 888 -31.69 -2.94 22.95
C GLU A 888 -30.17 -2.69 22.96
N GLN A 889 -29.33 -3.70 22.70
CA GLN A 889 -27.87 -3.61 22.79
C GLN A 889 -27.21 -3.04 21.52
N SER A 890 -27.64 -1.86 21.08
CA SER A 890 -26.99 -1.14 19.97
C SER A 890 -25.52 -0.81 20.31
N PRO A 891 -24.57 -0.82 19.34
CA PRO A 891 -24.75 -1.09 17.89
C PRO A 891 -24.48 -2.55 17.47
N ARG A 892 -23.95 -3.39 18.36
CA ARG A 892 -23.53 -4.77 18.02
C ARG A 892 -24.63 -5.83 18.24
N TYR A 893 -25.64 -5.54 19.05
CA TYR A 893 -26.76 -6.43 19.38
C TYR A 893 -26.30 -7.82 19.85
N SER A 894 -25.28 -7.86 20.71
CA SER A 894 -24.59 -9.11 21.14
C SER A 894 -25.50 -10.15 21.79
N ASP A 895 -26.59 -9.71 22.39
CA ASP A 895 -27.61 -10.58 23.00
C ASP A 895 -28.50 -11.31 21.98
N LEU A 896 -28.40 -11.01 20.68
CA LEU A 896 -29.03 -11.80 19.63
C LEU A 896 -28.26 -13.07 19.24
N LYS A 897 -27.03 -13.24 19.73
CA LYS A 897 -26.17 -14.39 19.38
C LYS A 897 -26.87 -15.74 19.59
N PHE A 898 -27.59 -15.92 20.70
CA PHE A 898 -28.29 -17.18 20.99
C PHE A 898 -29.38 -17.48 19.95
N LEU A 899 -30.10 -16.45 19.49
CA LEU A 899 -31.22 -16.58 18.56
C LEU A 899 -30.70 -16.85 17.15
N VAL A 900 -29.67 -16.11 16.73
CA VAL A 900 -28.98 -16.36 15.45
C VAL A 900 -28.47 -17.79 15.42
N ARG A 901 -27.77 -18.25 16.47
CA ARG A 901 -27.27 -19.62 16.51
C ARG A 901 -28.39 -20.65 16.50
N ALA A 902 -29.43 -20.49 17.31
CA ALA A 902 -30.56 -21.42 17.31
C ALA A 902 -31.15 -21.61 15.90
N LEU A 903 -31.40 -20.51 15.18
CA LEU A 903 -31.96 -20.55 13.82
C LEU A 903 -31.02 -21.20 12.80
N VAL A 904 -29.74 -20.83 12.82
CA VAL A 904 -28.75 -21.37 11.87
C VAL A 904 -28.42 -22.82 12.18
N ASP A 905 -28.28 -23.21 13.46
CA ASP A 905 -28.06 -24.59 13.89
C ASP A 905 -29.26 -25.49 13.54
N ALA A 906 -30.48 -24.94 13.57
CA ALA A 906 -31.67 -25.68 13.16
C ALA A 906 -31.69 -25.97 11.66
N ASN A 907 -31.43 -24.96 10.82
CA ASN A 907 -31.27 -25.14 9.38
C ASN A 907 -30.60 -23.92 8.72
N PRO A 908 -29.30 -23.97 8.37
CA PRO A 908 -28.61 -22.82 7.79
C PRO A 908 -29.14 -22.44 6.40
N ARG A 909 -29.81 -23.38 5.69
CA ARG A 909 -30.40 -23.14 4.36
C ARG A 909 -31.71 -22.37 4.39
N ARG A 910 -32.20 -21.98 5.57
CA ARG A 910 -33.48 -21.29 5.77
C ARG A 910 -33.34 -19.92 6.42
N VAL A 911 -32.12 -19.42 6.52
CA VAL A 911 -31.83 -18.11 7.12
C VAL A 911 -31.24 -17.19 6.06
N ILE A 912 -31.75 -15.96 6.00
CA ILE A 912 -31.30 -14.90 5.07
C ILE A 912 -31.14 -13.57 5.79
N TRP A 913 -30.35 -12.65 5.23
CA TRP A 913 -30.11 -11.33 5.81
C TRP A 913 -30.77 -10.20 5.03
N GLY A 914 -31.19 -9.14 5.72
CA GLY A 914 -31.66 -7.91 5.10
C GLY A 914 -31.44 -6.70 6.01
N SER A 915 -31.17 -5.54 5.42
CA SER A 915 -30.84 -4.33 6.16
C SER A 915 -32.04 -3.73 6.91
N ASP A 916 -33.24 -3.81 6.34
CA ASP A 916 -34.40 -2.98 6.67
C ASP A 916 -34.16 -1.48 6.42
N TRP A 917 -33.23 -1.13 5.51
CA TRP A 917 -32.99 0.25 5.13
C TRP A 917 -34.17 0.84 4.34
N PRO A 918 -34.58 2.09 4.58
CA PRO A 918 -34.18 2.94 5.69
C PRO A 918 -34.81 2.44 7.01
N HIS A 919 -34.04 2.53 8.09
CA HIS A 919 -34.36 1.90 9.37
C HIS A 919 -35.59 2.53 10.02
N THR A 920 -36.76 1.93 9.81
CA THR A 920 -38.02 2.43 10.38
C THR A 920 -38.19 2.01 11.85
N PRO A 921 -38.79 2.85 12.69
CA PRO A 921 -38.94 2.54 14.12
C PRO A 921 -39.83 1.31 14.39
N ARG A 922 -39.80 0.85 15.65
CA ARG A 922 -40.46 -0.39 16.12
C ARG A 922 -41.91 -0.51 15.63
N MET A 923 -42.32 -1.74 15.31
CA MET A 923 -43.69 -2.01 14.86
C MET A 923 -44.66 -1.82 16.03
N LYS A 924 -45.65 -0.96 15.84
CA LYS A 924 -46.82 -0.82 16.72
C LYS A 924 -48.05 -0.56 15.87
N VAL A 925 -49.22 -0.91 16.38
CA VAL A 925 -50.49 -0.42 15.82
C VAL A 925 -50.59 1.05 16.19
N ARG A 926 -50.75 1.93 15.19
CA ARG A 926 -50.85 3.38 15.36
C ARG A 926 -52.29 3.83 15.15
N SER A 927 -52.70 4.88 15.85
CA SER A 927 -53.93 5.59 15.48
C SER A 927 -53.74 6.30 14.14
N HIS A 928 -54.84 6.67 13.47
CA HIS A 928 -54.77 7.39 12.20
C HIS A 928 -53.98 8.71 12.34
N GLU A 929 -54.23 9.48 13.41
CA GLU A 929 -53.50 10.73 13.67
C GLU A 929 -51.99 10.52 13.88
N GLU A 930 -51.60 9.44 14.57
CA GLU A 930 -50.18 9.09 14.73
C GLU A 930 -49.54 8.66 13.41
N ALA A 931 -50.26 7.91 12.57
CA ALA A 931 -49.76 7.44 11.28
C ALA A 931 -49.57 8.59 10.28
N MET A 932 -50.36 9.65 10.38
CA MET A 932 -50.28 10.83 9.51
C MET A 932 -49.11 11.77 9.86
N LYS A 933 -48.54 11.67 11.07
CA LYS A 933 -47.35 12.42 11.46
C LYS A 933 -46.09 11.77 10.89
N GLU A 934 -45.20 12.60 10.36
CA GLU A 934 -43.89 12.13 9.90
C GLU A 934 -43.11 11.51 11.06
N THR A 935 -42.51 10.34 10.82
CA THR A 935 -41.74 9.62 11.82
C THR A 935 -40.31 9.40 11.32
N PRO A 936 -39.28 9.94 12.00
CA PRO A 936 -37.91 9.87 11.53
C PRO A 936 -37.37 8.43 11.51
N PHE A 937 -36.38 8.20 10.63
CA PHE A 937 -35.61 6.96 10.60
C PHE A 937 -34.66 6.88 11.79
N LEU A 938 -34.33 5.65 12.20
CA LEU A 938 -33.33 5.39 13.23
C LEU A 938 -31.92 5.44 12.62
N GLU A 939 -30.96 5.98 13.36
CA GLU A 939 -29.55 5.83 13.02
C GLU A 939 -29.06 4.48 13.54
N VAL A 940 -28.70 3.59 12.63
CA VAL A 940 -28.22 2.23 12.93
C VAL A 940 -26.87 2.05 12.26
N ASP A 941 -25.93 1.46 13.01
CA ASP A 941 -24.62 1.09 12.49
C ASP A 941 -24.68 -0.32 11.90
N ASP A 942 -25.04 -0.41 10.62
CA ASP A 942 -25.12 -1.67 9.88
C ASP A 942 -23.78 -2.41 9.81
N GLU A 943 -22.64 -1.70 9.81
CA GLU A 943 -21.31 -2.33 9.78
C GLU A 943 -21.03 -3.06 11.10
N ALA A 944 -21.35 -2.45 12.24
CA ALA A 944 -21.21 -3.07 13.55
C ALA A 944 -22.12 -4.31 13.73
N TRP A 945 -23.33 -4.26 13.16
CA TRP A 945 -24.25 -5.40 13.16
C TRP A 945 -23.73 -6.55 12.30
N LEU A 946 -23.31 -6.27 11.05
CA LEU A 946 -22.74 -7.29 10.15
C LEU A 946 -21.49 -7.95 10.73
N TRP A 947 -20.63 -7.17 11.40
CA TRP A 947 -19.47 -7.72 12.12
C TRP A 947 -19.88 -8.74 13.18
N SER A 948 -20.93 -8.44 13.93
CA SER A 948 -21.40 -9.32 15.00
C SER A 948 -21.92 -10.64 14.41
N LEU A 949 -22.66 -10.59 13.30
CA LEU A 949 -23.07 -11.80 12.59
C LEU A 949 -21.88 -12.58 12.05
N ARG A 950 -20.90 -11.91 11.44
CA ARG A 950 -19.69 -12.54 10.89
C ARG A 950 -18.86 -13.24 11.97
N GLU A 951 -18.80 -12.68 13.19
CA GLU A 951 -18.13 -13.30 14.34
C GLU A 951 -18.84 -14.57 14.84
N TRP A 952 -20.13 -14.76 14.56
CA TRP A 952 -20.93 -15.87 15.09
C TRP A 952 -21.13 -17.01 14.09
N LEU A 953 -20.83 -16.77 12.81
CA LEU A 953 -21.09 -17.68 11.69
C LEU A 953 -19.78 -18.14 11.06
N SER A 954 -19.72 -19.42 10.70
CA SER A 954 -18.63 -19.96 9.88
C SER A 954 -18.67 -19.40 8.45
N ASP A 955 -17.59 -19.57 7.70
CA ASP A 955 -17.48 -19.05 6.32
C ASP A 955 -18.56 -19.66 5.39
N GLU A 956 -18.85 -20.95 5.57
CA GLU A 956 -19.89 -21.66 4.82
C GLU A 956 -21.30 -21.14 5.16
N GLU A 957 -21.60 -20.97 6.45
CA GLU A 957 -22.88 -20.41 6.89
C GLU A 957 -23.05 -18.96 6.44
N TRP A 958 -21.98 -18.18 6.47
CA TRP A 958 -21.95 -16.80 5.99
C TRP A 958 -22.27 -16.72 4.49
N GLN A 959 -21.63 -17.57 3.69
CA GLN A 959 -21.89 -17.66 2.25
C GLN A 959 -23.34 -18.10 1.96
N MET A 960 -23.88 -19.07 2.70
CA MET A 960 -25.27 -19.50 2.54
C MET A 960 -26.25 -18.37 2.88
N LEU A 961 -26.02 -17.67 3.99
CA LEU A 961 -26.89 -16.62 4.51
C LEU A 961 -26.90 -15.37 3.62
N MET A 962 -25.73 -14.98 3.10
CA MET A 962 -25.54 -13.75 2.32
C MET A 962 -25.73 -13.95 0.81
N VAL A 963 -25.45 -15.15 0.27
CA VAL A 963 -25.40 -15.38 -1.19
C VAL A 963 -26.33 -16.51 -1.63
N ASP A 964 -26.14 -17.74 -1.16
CA ASP A 964 -26.76 -18.91 -1.78
C ASP A 964 -28.27 -19.01 -1.50
N ASN A 965 -28.69 -18.76 -0.26
CA ASN A 965 -30.11 -18.81 0.12
C ASN A 965 -30.91 -17.69 -0.57
N PRO A 966 -30.47 -16.41 -0.54
CA PRO A 966 -31.14 -15.34 -1.28
C PRO A 966 -31.21 -15.60 -2.78
N LYS A 967 -30.10 -16.03 -3.39
CA LYS A 967 -30.04 -16.33 -4.83
C LYS A 967 -31.04 -17.42 -5.23
N ARG A 968 -31.19 -18.47 -4.42
CA ARG A 968 -32.17 -19.53 -4.66
C ARG A 968 -33.63 -19.05 -4.52
N LEU A 969 -33.89 -18.05 -3.67
CA LEU A 969 -35.24 -17.55 -3.42
C LEU A 969 -35.69 -16.47 -4.39
N PHE A 970 -34.78 -15.60 -4.82
CA PHE A 970 -35.12 -14.34 -5.50
C PHE A 970 -34.35 -14.10 -6.81
N GLY A 971 -33.34 -14.92 -7.12
CA GLY A 971 -32.44 -14.74 -8.26
C GLY A 971 -32.62 -15.74 -9.38
#